data_AF-F3ZFF4-F1
#
_entry.id   AF-F3ZFF4-F1
#
_cell.length_a   1.000
_cell.length_b   1.000
_cell.length_c   1.000
_cell.angle_alpha   90.00
_cell.angle_beta   90.00
_cell.angle_gamma   90.00
#
_symmetry.space_group_name_H-M   'P 1'
#
loop_
_entity.id
_entity.type
_entity.pdbx_description
1 polymer ?
#
loop_
_entity_poly.entity_id
_entity_poly.type
_entity_poly.pdbx_seq_one_letter_code
_entity_poly.pdbx_strand_id
1 'polypeptide(L)'
;MAAVVGRLAASRREPGTDPWHDAEVPLRFLEHIERLTEPDGLDLFPAEAALLVLLPFLHRTHYLRRAAEVAGVEPWSLAVRARAEPVRRRFEVFAEGHEALVRRARRNAAAEPVVGWWLFHRWLARDQEFAEPESVAGMLAELGECVRPLGGVLDAERLATLLHGLRRGPDVCHPEHLHQLPEEDRVRSGSGPQRIRFRRLALLATLAHGMAVEAAGLPDIVAEHVAIPYPVDMAGLRRTLAGATWGGTAELPVLRAECHHEAVVEALRAYTARLDTVLHAVRATGIVPLALPARLSSSGVVPGRGVFEGYARFRSDDRRFLSLAVGVELYKDRDLAVRELYQNALDACRYRRARSQYLDRTGALPNAYEGRIRFTQDVDEDGRRYVECEDNGVGMGEAELRGVFSHAGARFAEQAEFRLERARWEALDPPVRLYPNSRFGIGVLSYFMLAEEIRVTTCRMSPEGVPGPVLRASVCGPEHLFRIVREADRGAPGTKVRLYLREGVVAKEWSCVNVLKRVLGVAEFGTVAEDGTLWATWEAGRLRTRDIEYRFREPPGINASGWSLAWTREPEGAQVFWCQEGGGLLVDGLVVSPLHPSGVLARTDAGLAGAVVNLRGPDAPERLSVDRQHVVDDAGPAIGALLERAAAVFADVPADFPLSEWFRSVMNGSAALADLVGDAFARQGREITHRGVPLCSPLTGTFPADVSLLLPEQSRGMNSWVVRPEGYAPDHIYVWRVLAHGRRDALSSLAELCPEVLSRRPLRTARASDQWLLVRARETSQGHWPGRRLPRTNIDSHAYGRPARALAAQLMDLGYPHEGEASAHRPLHTPLHRRTAAHDPARHARPEPLGTAEYERWRRTAETEPLLRLSAPGSSTGLRFLGPGGDVPPGHIAALALALDLPTGEVCRRLSALGLGLRVDSSGLPGRPDHELLRLLSRSADGEYPWLERQEPVTPRMIVTHAEALGLPPLVVRDRLGALGFTVPALFPEDADAGDFPSLPLWKPQDFMPPGPLPYAYLFADGGDPEALRKRIARLRAYGFDLPLEVPARPGPFDAEILSAAGAWRELTSADVIPFHFVLPLARDLNIPPADVVRVLTSYRIRVSRADMPDGMSFKEAVALADVDARHRSLSRHEGFPLHFLHHTALLRDTTIRRVVAELRDLGFTVPDPADTLRAALARVPSA
;
A
#
# COMPACT_ATOMS: atom_id res chain seq x y z
N MET A 1 71.79 9.21 -14.58
CA MET A 1 70.72 8.32 -14.08
C MET A 1 71.07 7.72 -12.73
N ALA A 2 72.14 6.92 -12.58
CA ALA A 2 72.53 6.33 -11.29
C ALA A 2 72.68 7.35 -10.13
N ALA A 3 73.33 8.49 -10.37
CA ALA A 3 73.44 9.58 -9.40
C ALA A 3 72.07 10.20 -8.99
N VAL A 4 71.11 10.23 -9.92
CA VAL A 4 69.74 10.71 -9.65
C VAL A 4 68.97 9.70 -8.81
N VAL A 5 69.08 8.40 -9.12
CA VAL A 5 68.47 7.32 -8.33
C VAL A 5 69.03 7.28 -6.90
N GLY A 6 70.35 7.45 -6.73
CA GLY A 6 70.98 7.53 -5.40
C GLY A 6 70.50 8.73 -4.58
N ARG A 7 70.32 9.90 -5.21
CA ARG A 7 69.72 11.09 -4.57
C ARG A 7 68.24 10.89 -4.22
N LEU A 8 67.45 10.30 -5.13
CA LEU A 8 66.04 9.95 -4.89
C LEU A 8 65.88 8.97 -3.73
N ALA A 9 66.78 7.98 -3.61
CA ALA A 9 66.79 7.06 -2.48
C ALA A 9 67.09 7.79 -1.15
N ALA A 10 68.02 8.75 -1.16
CA ALA A 10 68.38 9.55 0.01
C ALA A 10 67.31 10.59 0.41
N SER A 11 66.47 11.03 -0.52
CA SER A 11 65.40 12.01 -0.26
C SER A 11 64.07 11.37 0.17
N ARG A 12 64.00 10.04 0.32
CA ARG A 12 62.79 9.35 0.78
C ARG A 12 62.47 9.72 2.22
N ARG A 13 61.23 10.10 2.47
CA ARG A 13 60.68 10.32 3.83
C ARG A 13 59.63 9.26 4.07
N GLU A 14 60.00 8.19 4.76
CA GLU A 14 59.07 7.09 5.04
C GLU A 14 58.21 7.43 6.26
N PRO A 15 56.87 7.31 6.16
CA PRO A 15 56.03 7.33 7.34
C PRO A 15 56.33 6.09 8.17
N GLY A 16 57.02 6.26 9.29
CA GLY A 16 57.36 5.15 10.19
C GLY A 16 56.09 4.59 10.81
N THR A 17 55.58 3.47 10.27
CA THR A 17 54.53 2.53 10.78
C THR A 17 53.53 2.05 9.72
N ASP A 18 53.64 2.43 8.44
CA ASP A 18 52.72 2.01 7.37
C ASP A 18 52.78 0.48 7.07
N PRO A 19 51.71 -0.30 7.35
CA PRO A 19 51.66 -1.75 7.10
C PRO A 19 51.54 -2.14 5.63
N TRP A 20 51.15 -1.21 4.75
CA TRP A 20 51.00 -1.42 3.30
C TRP A 20 52.24 -1.02 2.52
N HIS A 21 53.25 -0.49 3.21
CA HIS A 21 54.51 -0.10 2.59
C HIS A 21 55.20 -1.31 1.93
N ASP A 22 55.48 -1.18 0.64
CA ASP A 22 56.27 -2.11 -0.14
C ASP A 22 57.47 -1.37 -0.77
N ALA A 23 58.67 -1.68 -0.29
CA ALA A 23 59.90 -1.01 -0.70
C ALA A 23 60.41 -1.47 -2.08
N GLU A 24 59.94 -2.63 -2.55
CA GLU A 24 60.44 -3.30 -3.77
C GLU A 24 59.64 -2.92 -5.03
N VAL A 25 58.47 -2.27 -4.89
CA VAL A 25 57.63 -1.83 -6.02
C VAL A 25 58.43 -1.10 -7.12
N PRO A 26 59.35 -0.14 -6.82
CA PRO A 26 60.10 0.53 -7.88
C PRO A 26 61.00 -0.40 -8.69
N LEU A 27 61.53 -1.45 -8.05
CA LEU A 27 62.37 -2.46 -8.70
C LEU A 27 61.54 -3.38 -9.59
N ARG A 28 60.38 -3.87 -9.09
CA ARG A 28 59.44 -4.67 -9.91
C ARG A 28 58.89 -3.88 -11.08
N PHE A 29 58.60 -2.59 -10.87
CA PHE A 29 58.18 -1.70 -11.95
C PHE A 29 59.29 -1.57 -13.00
N LEU A 30 60.55 -1.36 -12.61
CA LEU A 30 61.67 -1.33 -13.55
C LEU A 30 61.85 -2.67 -14.30
N GLU A 31 61.74 -3.81 -13.61
CA GLU A 31 61.80 -5.15 -14.21
C GLU A 31 60.73 -5.34 -15.30
N HIS A 32 59.51 -4.82 -15.08
CA HIS A 32 58.44 -4.93 -16.08
C HIS A 32 58.56 -3.94 -17.22
N ILE A 33 59.22 -2.79 -17.00
CA ILE A 33 59.64 -1.94 -18.11
C ILE A 33 60.59 -2.75 -19.01
N GLU A 34 61.63 -3.36 -18.43
CA GLU A 34 62.60 -4.20 -19.16
C GLU A 34 61.87 -5.29 -19.96
N ARG A 35 61.04 -6.10 -19.29
CA ARG A 35 60.26 -7.19 -19.93
C ARG A 35 59.38 -6.72 -21.09
N LEU A 36 58.71 -5.57 -20.96
CA LEU A 36 57.86 -5.04 -22.04
C LEU A 36 58.68 -4.44 -23.19
N THR A 37 59.99 -4.25 -23.00
CA THR A 37 60.93 -3.69 -23.98
C THR A 37 61.88 -4.71 -24.61
N GLU A 38 61.95 -5.94 -24.08
CA GLU A 38 62.87 -7.03 -24.47
C GLU A 38 62.68 -7.65 -25.88
N PRO A 39 61.45 -7.93 -26.40
CA PRO A 39 61.27 -8.77 -27.61
C PRO A 39 61.48 -8.05 -28.98
N ASP A 40 62.69 -7.60 -29.28
CA ASP A 40 63.08 -6.68 -30.38
C ASP A 40 62.93 -5.21 -29.97
N GLY A 41 64.09 -4.59 -29.70
CA GLY A 41 64.25 -3.28 -29.10
C GLY A 41 63.20 -2.29 -29.59
N LEU A 42 62.30 -1.90 -28.69
CA LEU A 42 61.53 -0.68 -28.86
C LEU A 42 62.57 0.39 -29.25
N ASP A 43 62.42 0.98 -30.44
CA ASP A 43 63.30 2.03 -30.99
C ASP A 43 63.24 3.28 -30.09
N LEU A 44 63.70 3.18 -28.83
CA LEU A 44 63.55 4.16 -27.78
C LEU A 44 64.60 5.26 -27.95
N PHE A 45 64.14 6.50 -27.93
CA PHE A 45 65.05 7.63 -27.86
C PHE A 45 65.72 7.67 -26.48
N PRO A 46 66.97 8.18 -26.37
CA PRO A 46 67.67 8.28 -25.09
C PRO A 46 66.88 9.00 -23.98
N ALA A 47 66.06 9.99 -24.34
CA ALA A 47 65.17 10.68 -23.40
C ALA A 47 64.01 9.80 -22.89
N GLU A 48 63.44 8.95 -23.74
CA GLU A 48 62.37 8.01 -23.36
C GLU A 48 62.94 6.92 -22.44
N ALA A 49 64.10 6.37 -22.78
CA ALA A 49 64.80 5.38 -21.94
C ALA A 49 65.13 5.98 -20.56
N ALA A 50 65.62 7.23 -20.53
CA ALA A 50 65.90 7.91 -19.26
C ALA A 50 64.62 8.12 -18.41
N LEU A 51 63.50 8.49 -19.03
CA LEU A 51 62.22 8.64 -18.33
C LEU A 51 61.71 7.30 -17.81
N LEU A 52 61.72 6.24 -18.62
CA LEU A 52 61.29 4.91 -18.21
C LEU A 52 62.11 4.38 -17.03
N VAL A 53 63.44 4.56 -17.04
CA VAL A 53 64.30 4.11 -15.93
C VAL A 53 64.09 4.93 -14.65
N LEU A 54 63.87 6.24 -14.77
CA LEU A 54 63.75 7.12 -13.60
C LEU A 54 62.33 7.18 -13.02
N LEU A 55 61.30 6.98 -13.84
CA LEU A 55 59.89 7.12 -13.46
C LEU A 55 59.49 6.24 -12.26
N PRO A 56 59.89 4.95 -12.15
CA PRO A 56 59.58 4.14 -10.97
C PRO A 56 60.04 4.77 -9.65
N PHE A 57 61.25 5.34 -9.64
CA PHE A 57 61.85 5.96 -8.47
C PHE A 57 61.28 7.36 -8.20
N LEU A 58 61.00 8.13 -9.26
CA LEU A 58 60.34 9.44 -9.16
C LEU A 58 58.92 9.28 -8.60
N HIS A 59 58.13 8.33 -9.13
CA HIS A 59 56.79 8.00 -8.63
C HIS A 59 56.81 7.68 -7.14
N ARG A 60 57.67 6.74 -6.73
CA ARG A 60 57.73 6.30 -5.33
C ARG A 60 58.20 7.40 -4.38
N THR A 61 59.23 8.16 -4.79
CA THR A 61 59.77 9.23 -3.94
C THR A 61 58.76 10.35 -3.77
N HIS A 62 58.08 10.74 -4.86
CA HIS A 62 56.99 11.71 -4.83
C HIS A 62 55.86 11.28 -3.91
N TYR A 63 55.44 10.02 -4.04
CA TYR A 63 54.39 9.44 -3.20
C TYR A 63 54.74 9.50 -1.71
N LEU A 64 55.92 9.02 -1.33
CA LEU A 64 56.37 9.00 0.07
C LEU A 64 56.51 10.41 0.64
N ARG A 65 57.01 11.36 -0.15
CA ARG A 65 57.11 12.75 0.27
C ARG A 65 55.72 13.35 0.57
N ARG A 66 54.75 13.16 -0.32
CA ARG A 66 53.37 13.62 -0.10
C ARG A 66 52.72 12.93 1.09
N ALA A 67 52.88 11.62 1.22
CA ALA A 67 52.40 10.88 2.37
C ALA A 67 52.97 11.45 3.69
N ALA A 68 54.25 11.81 3.73
CA ALA A 68 54.88 12.41 4.90
C ALA A 68 54.36 13.83 5.21
N GLU A 69 54.09 14.66 4.18
CA GLU A 69 53.54 16.03 4.33
C GLU A 69 52.15 16.03 4.98
N VAL A 70 51.30 15.05 4.64
CA VAL A 70 49.95 14.92 5.21
C VAL A 70 49.84 13.86 6.31
N ALA A 71 50.95 13.25 6.76
CA ALA A 71 50.95 12.22 7.81
C ALA A 71 50.39 12.73 9.17
N GLY A 72 50.34 14.05 9.37
CA GLY A 72 49.72 14.69 10.54
C GLY A 72 48.21 14.46 10.68
N VAL A 73 47.56 13.82 9.70
CA VAL A 73 46.18 13.32 9.85
C VAL A 73 46.07 12.09 10.74
N GLU A 74 47.19 11.50 11.19
CA GLU A 74 47.22 10.32 12.05
C GLU A 74 46.41 9.12 11.48
N PRO A 75 46.86 8.53 10.35
CA PRO A 75 46.17 7.44 9.67
C PRO A 75 45.91 6.20 10.55
N TRP A 76 46.72 6.00 11.59
CA TRP A 76 46.60 4.84 12.49
C TRP A 76 45.38 4.88 13.41
N SER A 77 44.64 5.99 13.49
CA SER A 77 43.41 6.10 14.29
C SER A 77 42.22 6.52 13.44
N LEU A 78 41.14 5.74 13.53
CA LEU A 78 39.86 5.97 12.86
C LEU A 78 38.82 6.65 13.78
N ALA A 79 39.23 7.10 14.97
CA ALA A 79 38.37 7.85 15.86
C ALA A 79 38.08 9.25 15.29
N VAL A 80 36.80 9.66 15.33
CA VAL A 80 36.36 11.01 14.94
C VAL A 80 36.74 12.00 16.04
N ARG A 81 37.41 13.11 15.67
CA ARG A 81 37.85 14.14 16.62
C ARG A 81 36.86 15.31 16.68
N ALA A 82 36.48 15.71 17.89
CA ALA A 82 35.58 16.85 18.09
C ALA A 82 36.14 18.20 17.60
N ARG A 83 37.48 18.34 17.53
CA ARG A 83 38.19 19.51 17.01
C ARG A 83 39.32 19.08 16.07
N ALA A 84 38.96 18.52 14.92
CA ALA A 84 39.91 18.12 13.88
C ALA A 84 40.41 19.34 13.08
N GLU A 85 41.71 19.39 12.80
CA GLU A 85 42.29 20.29 11.78
C GLU A 85 41.65 20.05 10.40
N PRO A 86 41.59 21.05 9.50
CA PRO A 86 40.89 20.93 8.22
C PRO A 86 41.32 19.71 7.38
N VAL A 87 42.60 19.37 7.36
CA VAL A 87 43.14 18.24 6.61
C VAL A 87 42.70 16.89 7.21
N ARG A 88 42.71 16.75 8.55
CA ARG A 88 42.17 15.56 9.24
C ARG A 88 40.69 15.40 8.98
N ARG A 89 39.92 16.50 9.00
CA ARG A 89 38.49 16.47 8.73
C ARG A 89 38.17 15.97 7.31
N ARG A 90 38.96 16.34 6.30
CA ARG A 90 38.82 15.79 4.94
C ARG A 90 39.04 14.28 4.90
N PHE A 91 40.02 13.77 5.66
CA PHE A 91 40.26 12.33 5.79
C PHE A 91 39.12 11.61 6.53
N GLU A 92 38.61 12.18 7.62
CA GLU A 92 37.46 11.62 8.36
C GLU A 92 36.21 11.52 7.48
N VAL A 93 35.89 12.57 6.71
CA VAL A 93 34.78 12.55 5.73
C VAL A 93 34.99 11.48 4.65
N PHE A 94 36.23 11.27 4.19
CA PHE A 94 36.52 10.18 3.26
C PHE A 94 36.30 8.79 3.90
N ALA A 95 36.68 8.63 5.17
CA ALA A 95 36.52 7.39 5.92
C ALA A 95 35.04 7.06 6.22
N GLU A 96 34.17 8.07 6.35
CA GLU A 96 32.71 7.89 6.51
C GLU A 96 32.09 7.07 5.36
N GLY A 97 32.63 7.19 4.14
CA GLY A 97 32.21 6.37 2.99
C GLY A 97 32.46 4.86 3.15
N HIS A 98 33.18 4.45 4.19
CA HIS A 98 33.53 3.05 4.51
C HIS A 98 33.10 2.66 5.93
N GLU A 99 31.97 3.20 6.42
CA GLU A 99 31.52 3.09 7.81
C GLU A 99 31.54 1.65 8.38
N ALA A 100 31.04 0.67 7.61
CA ALA A 100 30.99 -0.73 8.07
C ALA A 100 32.39 -1.32 8.33
N LEU A 101 33.36 -1.02 7.46
CA LEU A 101 34.75 -1.43 7.63
C LEU A 101 35.40 -0.71 8.81
N VAL A 102 35.17 0.61 8.93
CA VAL A 102 35.69 1.44 10.02
C VAL A 102 35.18 0.95 11.39
N ARG A 103 33.89 0.65 11.52
CA ARG A 103 33.31 0.13 12.78
C ARG A 103 33.95 -1.19 13.19
N ARG A 104 34.11 -2.14 12.25
CA ARG A 104 34.79 -3.42 12.55
C ARG A 104 36.25 -3.20 12.95
N ALA A 105 36.97 -2.36 12.21
CA ALA A 105 38.38 -2.08 12.47
C ALA A 105 38.58 -1.46 13.87
N ARG A 106 37.75 -0.49 14.28
CA ARG A 106 37.81 0.15 15.61
C ARG A 106 37.57 -0.81 16.79
N ARG A 107 36.96 -1.98 16.56
CA ARG A 107 36.80 -3.02 17.59
C ARG A 107 38.02 -3.92 17.72
N ASN A 108 38.92 -3.89 16.76
CA ASN A 108 40.14 -4.69 16.74
C ASN A 108 41.36 -3.77 16.69
N ALA A 109 42.01 -3.58 17.85
CA ALA A 109 43.16 -2.68 18.00
C ALA A 109 44.33 -2.98 17.05
N ALA A 110 44.49 -4.23 16.59
CA ALA A 110 45.50 -4.60 15.60
C ALA A 110 45.08 -4.27 14.16
N ALA A 111 43.79 -4.26 13.87
CA ALA A 111 43.25 -3.99 12.53
C ALA A 111 43.03 -2.49 12.25
N GLU A 112 42.70 -1.69 13.27
CA GLU A 112 42.44 -0.25 13.12
C GLU A 112 43.57 0.49 12.39
N PRO A 113 44.85 0.35 12.77
CA PRO A 113 45.92 1.04 12.06
C PRO A 113 46.07 0.58 10.61
N VAL A 114 45.90 -0.72 10.35
CA VAL A 114 46.04 -1.30 9.00
C VAL A 114 44.95 -0.76 8.07
N VAL A 115 43.69 -0.74 8.51
CA VAL A 115 42.58 -0.20 7.73
C VAL A 115 42.71 1.32 7.56
N GLY A 116 43.15 2.02 8.59
CA GLY A 116 43.37 3.47 8.52
C GLY A 116 44.46 3.88 7.53
N TRP A 117 45.60 3.18 7.52
CA TRP A 117 46.63 3.37 6.49
C TRP A 117 46.13 3.04 5.08
N TRP A 118 45.34 1.98 4.90
CA TRP A 118 44.74 1.65 3.60
C TRP A 118 43.82 2.77 3.09
N LEU A 119 42.93 3.28 3.94
CA LEU A 119 42.05 4.41 3.60
C LEU A 119 42.88 5.65 3.28
N PHE A 120 43.97 5.90 4.02
CA PHE A 120 44.86 7.01 3.78
C PHE A 120 45.52 6.94 2.40
N HIS A 121 45.99 5.77 1.97
CA HIS A 121 46.57 5.60 0.63
C HIS A 121 45.57 5.90 -0.49
N ARG A 122 44.30 5.53 -0.31
CA ARG A 122 43.24 5.81 -1.28
C ARG A 122 42.79 7.27 -1.28
N TRP A 123 42.73 7.86 -0.09
CA TRP A 123 42.48 9.28 0.07
C TRP A 123 43.58 10.09 -0.62
N LEU A 124 44.86 9.76 -0.37
CA LEU A 124 46.02 10.39 -0.99
C LEU A 124 46.05 10.17 -2.51
N ALA A 125 45.67 8.99 -3.00
CA ALA A 125 45.59 8.72 -4.43
C ALA A 125 44.53 9.57 -5.15
N ARG A 126 43.47 9.99 -4.44
CA ARG A 126 42.40 10.89 -4.94
C ARG A 126 42.69 12.37 -4.71
N ASP A 127 43.73 12.69 -3.95
CA ASP A 127 44.12 14.08 -3.67
C ASP A 127 44.56 14.77 -4.98
N GLN A 128 43.89 15.88 -5.31
CA GLN A 128 44.13 16.61 -6.56
C GLN A 128 45.55 17.17 -6.60
N GLU A 129 46.08 17.56 -5.44
CA GLU A 129 47.43 18.12 -5.26
C GLU A 129 48.55 17.11 -5.52
N PHE A 130 48.25 15.81 -5.61
CA PHE A 130 49.26 14.76 -5.76
C PHE A 130 50.01 14.84 -7.10
N ALA A 131 49.37 15.25 -8.20
CA ALA A 131 50.03 15.37 -9.51
C ALA A 131 50.03 16.81 -10.02
N GLU A 132 50.08 17.79 -9.12
CA GLU A 132 50.25 19.19 -9.52
C GLU A 132 51.70 19.47 -9.93
N PRO A 133 51.93 20.27 -10.99
CA PRO A 133 53.27 20.63 -11.42
C PRO A 133 54.12 21.26 -10.31
N GLU A 134 53.53 22.06 -9.41
CA GLU A 134 54.24 22.69 -8.28
C GLU A 134 54.82 21.66 -7.30
N SER A 135 54.05 20.62 -6.99
CA SER A 135 54.44 19.52 -6.11
C SER A 135 55.62 18.75 -6.70
N VAL A 136 55.57 18.44 -7.99
CA VAL A 136 56.65 17.76 -8.71
C VAL A 136 57.88 18.66 -8.85
N ALA A 137 57.71 19.96 -9.11
CA ALA A 137 58.80 20.93 -9.16
C ALA A 137 59.53 21.00 -7.81
N GLY A 138 58.80 20.96 -6.69
CA GLY A 138 59.35 20.87 -5.35
C GLY A 138 60.22 19.62 -5.14
N MET A 139 59.83 18.46 -5.68
CA MET A 139 60.66 17.24 -5.64
C MET A 139 61.92 17.38 -6.50
N LEU A 140 61.78 17.90 -7.72
CA LEU A 140 62.92 18.11 -8.62
C LEU A 140 63.95 19.09 -8.04
N ALA A 141 63.50 20.14 -7.34
CA ALA A 141 64.38 21.10 -6.68
C ALA A 141 65.28 20.46 -5.61
N GLU A 142 64.77 19.49 -4.84
CA GLU A 142 65.55 18.76 -3.83
C GLU A 142 66.64 17.86 -4.44
N LEU A 143 66.49 17.44 -5.70
CA LEU A 143 67.50 16.67 -6.42
C LEU A 143 68.71 17.54 -6.83
N GLY A 144 68.51 18.85 -6.99
CA GLY A 144 69.56 19.84 -7.24
C GLY A 144 70.34 19.61 -8.53
N GLU A 145 71.66 19.88 -8.53
CA GLU A 145 72.51 19.85 -9.74
C GLU A 145 72.58 18.47 -10.44
N CYS A 146 72.17 17.37 -9.79
CA CYS A 146 72.30 16.02 -10.37
C CYS A 146 71.32 15.77 -11.53
N VAL A 147 70.20 16.51 -11.61
CA VAL A 147 69.22 16.43 -12.70
C VAL A 147 69.53 17.39 -13.85
N ARG A 148 70.43 18.37 -13.65
CA ARG A 148 70.80 19.38 -14.67
C ARG A 148 71.21 18.79 -16.04
N PRO A 149 71.97 17.67 -16.12
CA PRO A 149 72.34 17.06 -17.40
C PRO A 149 71.15 16.50 -18.19
N LEU A 150 70.03 16.16 -17.52
CA LEU A 150 68.81 15.66 -18.15
C LEU A 150 67.95 16.81 -18.71
N GLY A 151 68.19 18.05 -18.26
CA GLY A 151 67.59 19.26 -18.81
C GLY A 151 66.07 19.16 -18.93
N GLY A 152 65.56 19.52 -20.11
CA GLY A 152 64.13 19.52 -20.40
C GLY A 152 63.49 18.13 -20.45
N VAL A 153 64.21 17.02 -20.22
CA VAL A 153 63.62 15.67 -20.09
C VAL A 153 62.82 15.55 -18.78
N LEU A 154 63.36 16.07 -17.67
CA LEU A 154 62.72 16.09 -16.35
C LEU A 154 62.03 17.44 -16.10
N ASP A 155 60.98 17.70 -16.86
CA ASP A 155 60.11 18.86 -16.67
C ASP A 155 58.95 18.53 -15.70
N ALA A 156 58.55 19.51 -14.89
CA ALA A 156 57.55 19.33 -13.85
C ALA A 156 56.16 19.03 -14.42
N GLU A 157 55.73 19.70 -15.50
CA GLU A 157 54.42 19.46 -16.13
C GLU A 157 54.35 18.09 -16.80
N ARG A 158 55.43 17.71 -17.50
CA ARG A 158 55.54 16.39 -18.14
C ARG A 158 55.52 15.27 -17.11
N LEU A 159 56.29 15.38 -16.03
CA LEU A 159 56.30 14.37 -14.97
C LEU A 159 54.96 14.32 -14.23
N ALA A 160 54.35 15.46 -13.91
CA ALA A 160 53.00 15.54 -13.35
C ALA A 160 51.98 14.78 -14.24
N THR A 161 52.04 15.00 -15.54
CA THR A 161 51.17 14.33 -16.52
C THR A 161 51.39 12.81 -16.57
N LEU A 162 52.66 12.35 -16.54
CA LEU A 162 52.98 10.91 -16.49
C LEU A 162 52.49 10.27 -15.18
N LEU A 163 52.74 10.91 -14.03
CA LEU A 163 52.28 10.43 -12.72
C LEU A 163 50.75 10.39 -12.64
N HIS A 164 50.06 11.33 -13.28
CA HIS A 164 48.61 11.32 -13.40
C HIS A 164 48.11 10.16 -14.28
N GLY A 165 48.81 9.87 -15.39
CA GLY A 165 48.54 8.74 -16.28
C GLY A 165 48.59 7.39 -15.57
N LEU A 166 49.58 7.16 -14.70
CA LEU A 166 49.74 5.91 -13.93
C LEU A 166 48.51 5.55 -13.09
N ARG A 167 47.73 6.56 -12.67
CA ARG A 167 46.57 6.41 -11.77
C ARG A 167 45.24 6.24 -12.50
N ARG A 168 45.20 6.38 -13.83
CA ARG A 168 43.96 6.35 -14.62
C ARG A 168 43.47 4.94 -14.99
N GLY A 169 44.27 3.89 -14.76
CA GLY A 169 43.88 2.53 -15.14
C GLY A 169 43.51 2.44 -16.62
N PRO A 170 42.36 1.84 -17.01
CA PRO A 170 41.98 1.73 -18.43
C PRO A 170 41.68 3.09 -19.08
N ASP A 171 41.28 4.10 -18.30
CA ASP A 171 40.96 5.44 -18.80
C ASP A 171 42.20 6.18 -19.33
N VAL A 172 43.41 5.65 -19.07
CA VAL A 172 44.64 6.14 -19.72
C VAL A 172 44.56 6.05 -21.25
N CYS A 173 43.79 5.09 -21.76
CA CYS A 173 43.57 4.86 -23.19
C CYS A 173 42.37 5.65 -23.74
N HIS A 174 41.66 6.43 -22.91
CA HIS A 174 40.49 7.17 -23.36
C HIS A 174 40.90 8.19 -24.44
N PRO A 175 40.18 8.28 -25.57
CA PRO A 175 40.57 9.16 -26.66
C PRO A 175 40.80 10.59 -26.21
N GLU A 176 39.88 11.19 -25.45
CA GLU A 176 40.01 12.59 -24.98
C GLU A 176 41.29 12.85 -24.19
N HIS A 177 41.69 11.90 -23.33
CA HIS A 177 42.93 12.02 -22.57
C HIS A 177 44.14 11.93 -23.49
N LEU A 178 44.17 10.96 -24.41
CA LEU A 178 45.27 10.80 -25.35
C LEU A 178 45.42 12.02 -26.28
N HIS A 179 44.32 12.66 -26.69
CA HIS A 179 44.35 13.88 -27.51
C HIS A 179 44.99 15.07 -26.77
N GLN A 180 44.84 15.14 -25.44
CA GLN A 180 45.48 16.16 -24.61
C GLN A 180 46.99 15.95 -24.45
N LEU A 181 47.48 14.73 -24.68
CA LEU A 181 48.91 14.42 -24.62
C LEU A 181 49.58 14.72 -25.97
N PRO A 182 50.79 15.33 -25.96
CA PRO A 182 51.55 15.53 -27.18
C PRO A 182 51.92 14.17 -27.80
N GLU A 183 51.78 14.03 -29.11
CA GLU A 183 52.19 12.81 -29.79
C GLU A 183 53.72 12.65 -29.79
N GLU A 184 54.40 13.76 -30.09
CA GLU A 184 55.85 13.90 -30.03
C GLU A 184 56.21 15.24 -29.36
N ASP A 185 57.21 15.20 -28.47
CA ASP A 185 57.78 16.35 -27.79
C ASP A 185 59.29 16.44 -28.05
N ARG A 186 59.82 17.66 -28.16
CA ARG A 186 61.24 17.93 -28.46
C ARG A 186 61.88 18.67 -27.31
N VAL A 187 62.82 18.01 -26.64
CA VAL A 187 63.46 18.53 -25.43
C VAL A 187 64.96 18.72 -25.63
N ARG A 188 65.56 19.65 -24.90
CA ARG A 188 67.02 19.81 -24.84
C ARG A 188 67.57 19.11 -23.61
N SER A 189 68.52 18.20 -23.83
CA SER A 189 69.31 17.54 -22.80
C SER A 189 70.79 17.89 -23.02
N GLY A 190 71.66 17.65 -22.03
CA GLY A 190 73.09 17.99 -22.11
C GLY A 190 73.83 17.38 -23.32
N SER A 191 73.23 16.42 -24.03
CA SER A 191 73.71 15.79 -25.26
C SER A 191 73.15 16.37 -26.57
N GLY A 192 72.31 17.41 -26.53
CA GLY A 192 71.66 18.02 -27.70
C GLY A 192 70.13 17.87 -27.72
N PRO A 193 69.47 18.15 -28.86
CA PRO A 193 68.02 17.97 -29.01
C PRO A 193 67.65 16.48 -28.99
N GLN A 194 66.60 16.14 -28.24
CA GLN A 194 66.07 14.79 -28.05
C GLN A 194 64.57 14.78 -28.37
N ARG A 195 64.03 13.60 -28.70
CA ARG A 195 62.60 13.38 -29.01
C ARG A 195 61.96 12.47 -27.97
N ILE A 196 60.70 12.70 -27.65
CA ILE A 196 59.89 11.89 -26.73
C ILE A 196 58.53 11.63 -27.38
N ARG A 197 58.19 10.36 -27.64
CA ARG A 197 56.83 9.96 -28.06
C ARG A 197 55.98 9.75 -26.82
N PHE A 198 55.40 10.85 -26.34
CA PHE A 198 54.84 10.92 -24.99
C PHE A 198 53.65 9.97 -24.78
N ARG A 199 52.74 9.85 -25.77
CA ARG A 199 51.60 8.91 -25.69
C ARG A 199 52.08 7.47 -25.50
N ARG A 200 53.07 7.03 -26.28
CA ARG A 200 53.64 5.67 -26.18
C ARG A 200 54.31 5.45 -24.82
N LEU A 201 55.08 6.43 -24.36
CA LEU A 201 55.74 6.40 -23.05
C LEU A 201 54.73 6.22 -21.91
N ALA A 202 53.64 7.01 -21.92
CA ALA A 202 52.61 6.97 -20.89
C ALA A 202 51.89 5.61 -20.83
N LEU A 203 51.55 5.02 -21.99
CA LEU A 203 50.88 3.71 -22.07
C LEU A 203 51.79 2.57 -21.58
N LEU A 204 53.06 2.56 -22.00
CA LEU A 204 54.05 1.56 -21.55
C LEU A 204 54.33 1.66 -20.05
N ALA A 205 54.51 2.88 -19.54
CA ALA A 205 54.72 3.11 -18.12
C ALA A 205 53.52 2.65 -17.28
N THR A 206 52.28 2.87 -17.76
CA THR A 206 51.07 2.45 -17.06
C THR A 206 50.94 0.92 -17.00
N LEU A 207 51.26 0.22 -18.10
CA LEU A 207 51.27 -1.26 -18.11
C LEU A 207 52.33 -1.82 -17.17
N ALA A 208 53.57 -1.32 -17.25
CA ALA A 208 54.65 -1.80 -16.39
C ALA A 208 54.38 -1.48 -14.91
N HIS A 209 53.77 -0.33 -14.59
CA HIS A 209 53.35 0.01 -13.24
C HIS A 209 52.28 -0.96 -12.71
N GLY A 210 51.28 -1.26 -13.53
CA GLY A 210 50.25 -2.24 -13.18
C GLY A 210 50.81 -3.65 -13.01
N MET A 211 51.77 -4.07 -13.82
CA MET A 211 52.41 -5.37 -13.66
C MET A 211 53.20 -5.50 -12.35
N ALA A 212 53.64 -4.39 -11.74
CA ALA A 212 54.45 -4.40 -10.52
C ALA A 212 53.67 -4.78 -9.24
N VAL A 213 52.34 -4.79 -9.31
CA VAL A 213 51.39 -5.14 -8.23
C VAL A 213 51.73 -4.43 -6.91
N GLU A 214 51.26 -3.20 -6.74
CA GLU A 214 51.42 -2.45 -5.49
C GLU A 214 50.41 -2.89 -4.42
N ALA A 215 50.88 -3.15 -3.19
CA ALA A 215 50.06 -3.67 -2.09
C ALA A 215 48.86 -2.76 -1.76
N ALA A 216 49.07 -1.44 -1.67
CA ALA A 216 48.01 -0.46 -1.42
C ALA A 216 47.02 -0.31 -2.60
N GLY A 217 47.42 -0.74 -3.80
CA GLY A 217 46.62 -0.75 -5.02
C GLY A 217 45.76 -2.01 -5.21
N LEU A 218 45.85 -2.98 -4.29
CA LEU A 218 45.02 -4.17 -4.35
C LEU A 218 43.52 -3.85 -4.15
N PRO A 219 42.62 -4.68 -4.70
CA PRO A 219 41.18 -4.55 -4.49
C PRO A 219 40.79 -4.52 -3.00
N ASP A 220 39.66 -3.86 -2.73
CA ASP A 220 39.12 -3.55 -1.40
C ASP A 220 38.94 -4.79 -0.52
N ILE A 221 38.71 -5.94 -1.17
CA ILE A 221 38.57 -7.25 -0.54
C ILE A 221 39.73 -7.57 0.42
N VAL A 222 40.96 -7.12 0.15
CA VAL A 222 42.08 -7.37 1.08
C VAL A 222 41.87 -6.62 2.39
N ALA A 223 41.57 -5.33 2.32
CA ALA A 223 41.34 -4.48 3.51
C ALA A 223 40.06 -4.87 4.25
N GLU A 224 39.01 -5.26 3.54
CA GLU A 224 37.74 -5.73 4.11
C GLU A 224 37.91 -6.98 4.98
N HIS A 225 38.93 -7.79 4.68
CA HIS A 225 39.27 -9.03 5.40
C HIS A 225 40.41 -8.85 6.41
N VAL A 226 40.79 -7.62 6.77
CA VAL A 226 41.74 -7.36 7.87
C VAL A 226 41.03 -7.37 9.24
N ALA A 227 39.77 -6.94 9.28
CA ALA A 227 38.98 -6.81 10.51
C ALA A 227 37.87 -7.88 10.61
N ILE A 228 38.23 -9.14 10.40
CA ILE A 228 37.33 -10.31 10.49
C ILE A 228 38.00 -11.43 11.33
N PRO A 229 37.27 -12.48 11.76
CA PRO A 229 37.84 -13.54 12.62
C PRO A 229 39.09 -14.25 12.07
N TYR A 230 39.21 -14.37 10.74
CA TYR A 230 40.43 -14.85 10.08
C TYR A 230 41.02 -13.70 9.27
N PRO A 231 41.86 -12.85 9.88
CA PRO A 231 42.32 -11.64 9.22
C PRO A 231 43.44 -11.92 8.21
N VAL A 232 43.53 -11.07 7.19
CA VAL A 232 44.71 -11.02 6.31
C VAL A 232 45.94 -10.61 7.12
N ASP A 233 46.95 -11.47 7.16
CA ASP A 233 48.27 -11.14 7.71
C ASP A 233 49.05 -10.26 6.73
N MET A 234 49.33 -9.02 7.13
CA MET A 234 50.09 -8.06 6.32
C MET A 234 51.55 -8.50 6.09
N ALA A 235 52.15 -9.25 7.00
CA ALA A 235 53.48 -9.81 6.77
C ALA A 235 53.43 -10.93 5.71
N GLY A 236 52.43 -11.80 5.77
CA GLY A 236 52.13 -12.82 4.78
C GLY A 236 51.80 -12.26 3.40
N LEU A 237 51.03 -11.17 3.33
CA LEU A 237 50.75 -10.45 2.09
C LEU A 237 52.05 -9.94 1.44
N ARG A 238 52.91 -9.26 2.22
CA ARG A 238 54.20 -8.77 1.72
C ARG A 238 55.09 -9.90 1.18
N ARG A 239 55.19 -11.02 1.90
CA ARG A 239 55.92 -12.22 1.40
C ARG A 239 55.32 -12.76 0.10
N THR A 240 53.98 -12.79 0.00
CA THR A 240 53.28 -13.25 -1.21
C THR A 240 53.59 -12.36 -2.41
N LEU A 241 53.56 -11.03 -2.22
CA LEU A 241 53.84 -10.06 -3.30
C LEU A 241 55.32 -10.04 -3.69
N ALA A 242 56.24 -10.14 -2.73
CA ALA A 242 57.69 -10.22 -3.01
C ALA A 242 58.05 -11.49 -3.79
N GLY A 243 57.35 -12.61 -3.55
CA GLY A 243 57.52 -13.86 -4.31
C GLY A 243 56.69 -13.94 -5.59
N ALA A 244 55.82 -12.96 -5.88
CA ALA A 244 54.95 -13.00 -7.05
C ALA A 244 55.75 -12.71 -8.33
N THR A 245 55.55 -13.53 -9.35
CA THR A 245 56.28 -13.40 -10.63
C THR A 245 55.35 -13.60 -11.82
N TRP A 246 55.64 -12.92 -12.93
CA TRP A 246 54.98 -13.19 -14.20
C TRP A 246 55.79 -14.24 -14.97
N GLY A 247 55.28 -15.48 -15.01
CA GLY A 247 55.81 -16.56 -15.83
C GLY A 247 55.00 -16.77 -17.11
N GLY A 248 55.15 -17.92 -17.77
CA GLY A 248 54.39 -18.25 -18.98
C GLY A 248 55.14 -17.91 -20.27
N THR A 249 54.43 -17.81 -21.38
CA THR A 249 54.99 -17.39 -22.68
C THR A 249 54.93 -15.87 -22.82
N ALA A 250 55.72 -15.30 -23.74
CA ALA A 250 55.67 -13.86 -24.02
C ALA A 250 54.26 -13.37 -24.45
N GLU A 251 53.49 -14.22 -25.14
CA GLU A 251 52.12 -13.92 -25.57
C GLU A 251 51.07 -14.07 -24.46
N LEU A 252 51.31 -14.92 -23.45
CA LEU A 252 50.40 -15.15 -22.32
C LEU A 252 51.15 -15.19 -20.98
N PRO A 253 51.55 -14.03 -20.44
CA PRO A 253 52.09 -13.94 -19.10
C PRO A 253 51.06 -14.41 -18.06
N VAL A 254 51.51 -15.29 -17.16
CA VAL A 254 50.74 -15.85 -16.07
C VAL A 254 51.31 -15.37 -14.75
N LEU A 255 50.50 -14.65 -13.96
CA LEU A 255 50.86 -14.27 -12.60
C LEU A 255 50.90 -15.53 -11.72
N ARG A 256 52.06 -15.81 -11.13
CA ARG A 256 52.29 -16.91 -10.19
C ARG A 256 52.45 -16.35 -8.79
N ALA A 257 51.57 -16.78 -7.88
CA ALA A 257 51.62 -16.37 -6.48
C ALA A 257 51.02 -17.46 -5.59
N GLU A 258 51.74 -17.82 -4.53
CA GLU A 258 51.26 -18.73 -3.48
C GLU A 258 50.65 -17.92 -2.34
N CYS A 259 49.33 -17.94 -2.23
CA CYS A 259 48.58 -17.06 -1.36
C CYS A 259 48.23 -17.73 -0.03
N HIS A 260 48.40 -17.00 1.07
CA HIS A 260 48.15 -17.50 2.42
C HIS A 260 46.76 -17.10 2.98
N HIS A 261 45.94 -16.46 2.15
CA HIS A 261 44.59 -16.01 2.51
C HIS A 261 43.69 -15.96 1.27
N GLU A 262 42.41 -16.33 1.43
CA GLU A 262 41.41 -16.37 0.36
C GLU A 262 41.19 -15.01 -0.31
N ALA A 263 41.11 -13.93 0.48
CA ALA A 263 40.99 -12.57 -0.03
C ALA A 263 42.16 -12.16 -0.92
N VAL A 264 43.38 -12.66 -0.65
CA VAL A 264 44.57 -12.34 -1.45
C VAL A 264 44.52 -13.08 -2.79
N VAL A 265 44.04 -14.33 -2.82
CA VAL A 265 43.80 -15.08 -4.07
C VAL A 265 42.84 -14.30 -4.97
N GLU A 266 41.67 -13.94 -4.43
CA GLU A 266 40.64 -13.24 -5.21
C GLU A 266 41.07 -11.83 -5.60
N ALA A 267 41.80 -11.12 -4.71
CA ALA A 267 42.38 -9.81 -5.01
C ALA A 267 43.34 -9.86 -6.19
N LEU A 268 44.29 -10.80 -6.20
CA LEU A 268 45.25 -10.92 -7.30
C LEU A 268 44.57 -11.36 -8.60
N ARG A 269 43.59 -12.27 -8.54
CA ARG A 269 42.80 -12.66 -9.72
C ARG A 269 42.05 -11.47 -10.33
N ALA A 270 41.33 -10.72 -9.50
CA ALA A 270 40.58 -9.54 -9.93
C ALA A 270 41.51 -8.43 -10.43
N TYR A 271 42.67 -8.25 -9.78
CA TYR A 271 43.69 -7.31 -10.20
C TYR A 271 44.26 -7.66 -11.59
N THR A 272 44.63 -8.92 -11.82
CA THR A 272 45.11 -9.40 -13.13
C THR A 272 44.06 -9.23 -14.23
N ALA A 273 42.78 -9.53 -13.96
CA ALA A 273 41.72 -9.33 -14.94
C ALA A 273 41.52 -7.85 -15.31
N ARG A 274 41.62 -6.94 -14.32
CA ARG A 274 41.60 -5.49 -14.56
C ARG A 274 42.80 -5.06 -15.41
N LEU A 275 43.98 -5.56 -15.10
CA LEU A 275 45.20 -5.26 -15.86
C LEU A 275 45.12 -5.81 -17.30
N ASP A 276 44.52 -6.98 -17.51
CA ASP A 276 44.27 -7.54 -18.85
C ASP A 276 43.34 -6.63 -19.68
N THR A 277 42.36 -6.00 -19.02
CA THR A 277 41.50 -4.99 -19.67
C THR A 277 42.32 -3.75 -20.08
N VAL A 278 43.25 -3.30 -19.24
CA VAL A 278 44.17 -2.19 -19.59
C VAL A 278 45.07 -2.59 -20.77
N LEU A 279 45.66 -3.79 -20.74
CA LEU A 279 46.45 -4.32 -21.85
C LEU A 279 45.66 -4.35 -23.15
N HIS A 280 44.42 -4.84 -23.11
CA HIS A 280 43.54 -4.86 -24.27
C HIS A 280 43.25 -3.45 -24.80
N ALA A 281 42.92 -2.50 -23.92
CA ALA A 281 42.70 -1.11 -24.29
C ALA A 281 43.96 -0.46 -24.91
N VAL A 282 45.14 -0.70 -24.33
CA VAL A 282 46.42 -0.21 -24.87
C VAL A 282 46.66 -0.75 -26.27
N ARG A 283 46.46 -2.06 -26.48
CA ARG A 283 46.62 -2.70 -27.81
C ARG A 283 45.65 -2.12 -28.83
N ALA A 284 44.41 -1.83 -28.43
CA ALA A 284 43.40 -1.24 -29.30
C ALA A 284 43.76 0.17 -29.79
N THR A 285 44.63 0.91 -29.07
CA THR A 285 45.08 2.24 -29.51
C THR A 285 45.97 2.20 -30.77
N GLY A 286 46.67 1.09 -31.03
CA GLY A 286 47.67 0.99 -32.10
C GLY A 286 48.93 1.85 -31.91
N ILE A 287 49.06 2.59 -30.79
CA ILE A 287 50.18 3.51 -30.50
C ILE A 287 51.44 2.75 -30.04
N VAL A 288 51.26 1.63 -29.35
CA VAL A 288 52.34 0.74 -28.89
C VAL A 288 52.44 -0.45 -29.85
N PRO A 289 53.64 -0.89 -30.28
CA PRO A 289 53.81 -1.95 -31.28
C PRO A 289 53.22 -3.31 -30.87
N LEU A 290 52.96 -4.18 -31.87
CA LEU A 290 52.28 -5.49 -31.74
C LEU A 290 52.99 -6.53 -30.84
N ALA A 291 54.21 -6.28 -30.39
CA ALA A 291 55.00 -7.19 -29.55
C ALA A 291 54.52 -7.27 -28.08
N LEU A 292 53.48 -6.51 -27.70
CA LEU A 292 52.84 -6.65 -26.39
C LEU A 292 52.13 -8.01 -26.23
N PRO A 293 52.05 -8.54 -24.99
CA PRO A 293 51.32 -9.77 -24.72
C PRO A 293 49.88 -9.75 -25.25
N ALA A 294 49.37 -10.92 -25.63
CA ALA A 294 48.01 -11.04 -26.13
C ALA A 294 46.98 -10.90 -25.01
N ARG A 295 47.26 -11.55 -23.86
CA ARG A 295 46.46 -11.53 -22.63
C ARG A 295 47.33 -11.78 -21.39
N LEU A 296 46.80 -11.42 -20.23
CA LEU A 296 47.33 -11.76 -18.91
C LEU A 296 46.44 -12.79 -18.23
N SER A 297 47.05 -13.74 -17.51
CA SER A 297 46.32 -14.80 -16.79
C SER A 297 46.68 -14.83 -15.32
N SER A 298 45.69 -15.11 -14.47
CA SER A 298 45.85 -15.37 -13.04
C SER A 298 45.77 -16.85 -12.68
N SER A 299 45.87 -17.75 -13.66
CA SER A 299 45.80 -19.20 -13.43
C SER A 299 46.91 -19.76 -12.54
N GLY A 300 48.02 -19.01 -12.37
CA GLY A 300 49.10 -19.33 -11.43
C GLY A 300 48.90 -18.80 -10.00
N VAL A 301 47.79 -18.10 -9.73
CA VAL A 301 47.42 -17.63 -8.39
C VAL A 301 46.67 -18.74 -7.67
N VAL A 302 47.33 -19.35 -6.68
CA VAL A 302 46.85 -20.55 -5.99
C VAL A 302 46.93 -20.40 -4.47
N PRO A 303 46.06 -21.07 -3.70
CA PRO A 303 46.24 -21.24 -2.27
C PRO A 303 47.56 -21.95 -1.95
N GLY A 304 48.22 -21.53 -0.87
CA GLY A 304 49.35 -22.30 -0.33
C GLY A 304 48.92 -23.66 0.18
N ARG A 305 49.81 -24.65 0.06
CA ARG A 305 49.50 -26.04 0.46
C ARG A 305 49.16 -26.10 1.95
N GLY A 306 47.98 -26.64 2.27
CA GLY A 306 47.53 -26.83 3.66
C GLY A 306 47.15 -25.55 4.42
N VAL A 307 47.09 -24.40 3.75
CA VAL A 307 46.75 -23.12 4.40
C VAL A 307 45.24 -22.99 4.63
N PHE A 308 44.44 -23.30 3.60
CA PHE A 308 42.98 -23.39 3.70
C PHE A 308 42.45 -24.31 2.61
N GLU A 309 41.42 -25.09 2.95
CA GLU A 309 40.81 -26.08 2.05
C GLU A 309 39.56 -25.51 1.36
N GLY A 310 38.92 -24.49 1.96
CA GLY A 310 37.67 -23.96 1.46
C GLY A 310 37.23 -22.59 1.89
N TYR A 311 36.75 -21.83 0.91
CA TYR A 311 36.12 -20.54 1.07
C TYR A 311 34.97 -20.38 0.06
N ALA A 312 34.01 -19.53 0.40
CA ALA A 312 32.93 -19.15 -0.48
C ALA A 312 32.73 -17.64 -0.42
N ARG A 313 32.12 -17.07 -1.47
CA ARG A 313 31.59 -15.71 -1.49
C ARG A 313 30.11 -15.82 -1.76
N PHE A 314 29.33 -14.94 -1.14
CA PHE A 314 27.96 -14.76 -1.57
C PHE A 314 27.94 -14.23 -3.01
N ARG A 315 27.14 -14.85 -3.88
CA ARG A 315 26.97 -14.40 -5.27
C ARG A 315 25.54 -13.94 -5.44
N SER A 316 25.35 -12.67 -5.80
CA SER A 316 24.05 -12.11 -6.18
C SER A 316 23.79 -12.33 -7.67
N ASP A 317 22.54 -12.64 -8.00
CA ASP A 317 22.00 -12.43 -9.35
C ASP A 317 21.42 -11.00 -9.38
N ASP A 318 22.15 -10.05 -9.99
CA ASP A 318 21.94 -8.59 -9.88
C ASP A 318 20.50 -8.14 -10.17
N ARG A 319 19.75 -8.90 -10.98
CA ARG A 319 18.35 -8.62 -11.31
C ARG A 319 17.39 -8.80 -10.12
N ARG A 320 17.69 -9.68 -9.17
CA ARG A 320 16.82 -9.96 -8.01
C ARG A 320 17.20 -9.16 -6.77
N PHE A 321 18.49 -8.83 -6.60
CA PHE A 321 18.94 -7.92 -5.54
C PHE A 321 18.27 -6.54 -5.66
N LEU A 322 18.12 -6.03 -6.89
CA LEU A 322 17.37 -4.80 -7.17
C LEU A 322 15.87 -4.92 -6.81
N SER A 323 15.23 -6.08 -6.98
CA SER A 323 13.81 -6.23 -6.59
C SER A 323 13.56 -6.17 -5.09
N LEU A 324 14.53 -6.58 -4.26
CA LEU A 324 14.53 -6.39 -2.81
C LEU A 324 14.86 -4.94 -2.42
N ALA A 325 15.69 -4.25 -3.20
CA ALA A 325 16.07 -2.86 -2.95
C ALA A 325 15.04 -1.82 -3.45
N VAL A 326 14.14 -2.19 -4.37
CA VAL A 326 13.18 -1.29 -5.02
C VAL A 326 11.78 -1.35 -4.39
N GLY A 327 11.50 -2.32 -3.51
CA GLY A 327 10.18 -2.52 -2.90
C GLY A 327 10.12 -2.17 -1.40
N VAL A 328 9.59 -0.97 -1.10
CA VAL A 328 8.99 -0.57 0.20
C VAL A 328 9.97 -0.24 1.36
N GLU A 329 9.54 0.68 2.24
CA GLU A 329 10.26 1.32 3.35
C GLU A 329 11.14 0.40 4.23
N LEU A 330 12.45 0.42 3.99
CA LEU A 330 13.53 -0.38 4.64
C LEU A 330 13.58 -0.43 6.19
N TYR A 331 12.76 0.33 6.90
CA TYR A 331 12.74 0.31 8.38
C TYR A 331 11.78 -0.73 8.98
N LYS A 332 10.82 -1.26 8.22
CA LYS A 332 9.85 -2.27 8.70
C LYS A 332 10.33 -3.74 8.53
N ASP A 333 11.48 -3.98 7.90
CA ASP A 333 11.93 -5.32 7.46
C ASP A 333 12.71 -6.15 8.51
N ARG A 334 12.80 -5.72 9.77
CA ARG A 334 13.52 -6.46 10.83
C ARG A 334 12.83 -7.77 11.19
N ASP A 335 11.51 -7.76 11.20
CA ASP A 335 10.67 -8.94 11.44
C ASP A 335 10.87 -10.02 10.38
N LEU A 336 11.18 -9.61 9.15
CA LEU A 336 11.39 -10.52 8.04
C LEU A 336 12.59 -11.44 8.30
N ALA A 337 13.69 -10.92 8.85
CA ALA A 337 14.85 -11.73 9.18
C ALA A 337 14.55 -12.81 10.24
N VAL A 338 13.74 -12.49 11.26
CA VAL A 338 13.30 -13.47 12.27
C VAL A 338 12.36 -14.52 11.66
N ARG A 339 11.44 -14.11 10.77
CA ARG A 339 10.58 -15.03 10.01
C ARG A 339 11.40 -16.00 9.15
N GLU A 340 12.40 -15.50 8.42
CA GLU A 340 13.26 -16.32 7.58
C GLU A 340 14.17 -17.25 8.41
N LEU A 341 14.67 -16.81 9.58
CA LEU A 341 15.36 -17.70 10.52
C LEU A 341 14.47 -18.87 10.96
N TYR A 342 13.23 -18.58 11.37
CA TYR A 342 12.29 -19.62 11.80
C TYR A 342 11.93 -20.57 10.65
N GLN A 343 11.67 -20.05 9.46
CA GLN A 343 11.31 -20.87 8.30
C GLN A 343 12.46 -21.78 7.83
N ASN A 344 13.71 -21.29 7.88
CA ASN A 344 14.87 -22.11 7.56
C ASN A 344 15.07 -23.25 8.58
N ALA A 345 14.91 -22.96 9.87
CA ALA A 345 14.91 -23.96 10.93
C ALA A 345 13.77 -24.98 10.76
N LEU A 346 12.56 -24.51 10.42
CA LEU A 346 11.39 -25.35 10.15
C LEU A 346 11.65 -26.30 8.97
N ASP A 347 12.20 -25.81 7.85
CA ASP A 347 12.55 -26.63 6.69
C ASP A 347 13.63 -27.67 7.02
N ALA A 348 14.65 -27.29 7.80
CA ALA A 348 15.69 -28.21 8.25
C ALA A 348 15.13 -29.34 9.12
N CYS A 349 14.21 -29.02 10.03
CA CYS A 349 13.52 -30.01 10.84
C CYS A 349 12.56 -30.89 10.02
N ARG A 350 11.80 -30.33 9.08
CA ARG A 350 10.91 -31.09 8.18
C ARG A 350 11.68 -32.11 7.36
N TYR A 351 12.83 -31.72 6.82
CA TYR A 351 13.70 -32.62 6.09
C TYR A 351 14.24 -33.73 7.00
N ARG A 352 14.78 -33.41 8.18
CA ARG A 352 15.24 -34.46 9.11
C ARG A 352 14.11 -35.42 9.49
N ARG A 353 12.87 -34.93 9.68
CA ARG A 353 11.70 -35.77 9.93
C ARG A 353 11.43 -36.71 8.76
N ALA A 354 11.38 -36.21 7.53
CA ALA A 354 11.16 -37.03 6.32
C ALA A 354 12.25 -38.13 6.19
N ARG A 355 13.52 -37.77 6.35
CA ARG A 355 14.62 -38.74 6.32
C ARG A 355 14.50 -39.78 7.44
N SER A 356 14.22 -39.34 8.66
CA SER A 356 14.08 -40.26 9.80
C SER A 356 12.91 -41.22 9.61
N GLN A 357 11.77 -40.76 9.07
CA GLN A 357 10.63 -41.62 8.71
C GLN A 357 10.99 -42.66 7.64
N TYR A 358 11.78 -42.28 6.63
CA TYR A 358 12.28 -43.22 5.63
C TYR A 358 13.21 -44.27 6.25
N LEU A 359 14.16 -43.84 7.09
CA LEU A 359 15.12 -44.74 7.74
C LEU A 359 14.46 -45.70 8.75
N ASP A 360 13.45 -45.23 9.47
CA ASP A 360 12.64 -46.05 10.37
C ASP A 360 11.89 -47.14 9.59
N ARG A 361 11.21 -46.76 8.50
CA ARG A 361 10.48 -47.70 7.63
C ARG A 361 11.36 -48.69 6.88
N THR A 362 12.61 -48.35 6.65
CA THR A 362 13.60 -49.24 6.00
C THR A 362 14.45 -50.02 7.01
N GLY A 363 14.19 -49.85 8.32
CA GLY A 363 14.88 -50.57 9.38
C GLY A 363 16.32 -50.10 9.67
N ALA A 364 16.73 -48.97 9.11
CA ALA A 364 18.09 -48.43 9.22
C ALA A 364 18.31 -47.57 10.48
N LEU A 365 17.26 -46.92 11.01
CA LEU A 365 17.37 -46.08 12.21
C LEU A 365 16.01 -46.02 12.97
N PRO A 366 15.78 -46.87 13.99
CA PRO A 366 14.46 -47.05 14.61
C PRO A 366 14.08 -45.98 15.65
N ASN A 367 14.71 -44.80 15.64
CA ASN A 367 14.47 -43.76 16.65
C ASN A 367 13.51 -42.69 16.12
N ALA A 368 12.45 -42.44 16.86
CA ALA A 368 11.53 -41.34 16.59
C ALA A 368 12.26 -39.99 16.73
N TYR A 369 12.31 -39.24 15.62
CA TYR A 369 12.86 -37.88 15.61
C TYR A 369 11.83 -36.87 16.13
N GLU A 370 12.22 -36.11 17.15
CA GLU A 370 11.46 -34.97 17.66
C GLU A 370 12.18 -33.66 17.31
N GLY A 371 11.56 -32.86 16.44
CA GLY A 371 12.11 -31.56 16.03
C GLY A 371 11.96 -30.50 17.12
N ARG A 372 12.98 -29.66 17.29
CA ARG A 372 13.05 -28.55 18.24
C ARG A 372 13.77 -27.35 17.62
N ILE A 373 13.25 -26.16 17.90
CA ILE A 373 13.79 -24.87 17.47
C ILE A 373 13.95 -23.98 18.71
N ARG A 374 15.11 -23.36 18.89
CA ARG A 374 15.39 -22.43 20.00
C ARG A 374 15.88 -21.10 19.45
N PHE A 375 15.30 -20.01 19.96
CA PHE A 375 15.78 -18.65 19.76
C PHE A 375 16.34 -18.09 21.07
N THR A 376 17.54 -17.54 21.03
CA THR A 376 18.19 -16.90 22.19
C THR A 376 18.67 -15.53 21.77
N GLN A 377 18.23 -14.48 22.47
CA GLN A 377 18.77 -13.13 22.35
C GLN A 377 19.57 -12.82 23.61
N ASP A 378 20.85 -12.51 23.44
CA ASP A 378 21.76 -12.29 24.56
C ASP A 378 22.96 -11.43 24.13
N VAL A 379 23.91 -11.25 25.03
CA VAL A 379 25.18 -10.57 24.83
C VAL A 379 26.32 -11.58 24.96
N ASP A 380 27.28 -11.56 24.02
CA ASP A 380 28.44 -12.45 24.11
C ASP A 380 29.50 -11.94 25.11
N GLU A 381 30.59 -12.71 25.27
CA GLU A 381 31.71 -12.37 26.17
C GLU A 381 32.38 -11.03 25.81
N ASP A 382 32.31 -10.62 24.54
CA ASP A 382 32.86 -9.36 24.03
C ASP A 382 31.89 -8.17 24.21
N GLY A 383 30.73 -8.37 24.83
CA GLY A 383 29.71 -7.34 25.00
C GLY A 383 28.83 -7.09 23.77
N ARG A 384 28.89 -7.95 22.74
CA ARG A 384 28.12 -7.81 21.50
C ARG A 384 26.76 -8.48 21.63
N ARG A 385 25.71 -7.73 21.30
CA ARG A 385 24.33 -8.24 21.25
C ARG A 385 24.16 -9.20 20.06
N TYR A 386 23.50 -10.32 20.27
CA TYR A 386 23.20 -11.28 19.22
C TYR A 386 21.78 -11.86 19.32
N VAL A 387 21.28 -12.39 18.21
CA VAL A 387 20.14 -13.32 18.15
C VAL A 387 20.62 -14.63 17.55
N GLU A 388 20.41 -15.73 18.24
CA GLU A 388 20.77 -17.08 17.81
C GLU A 388 19.50 -17.90 17.58
N CYS A 389 19.43 -18.57 16.42
CA CYS A 389 18.44 -19.59 16.11
C CYS A 389 19.17 -20.95 16.04
N GLU A 390 18.76 -21.90 16.87
CA GLU A 390 19.29 -23.27 16.93
C GLU A 390 18.18 -24.24 16.57
N ASP A 391 18.40 -25.04 15.53
CA ASP A 391 17.54 -26.16 15.15
C ASP A 391 18.29 -27.49 15.28
N ASN A 392 17.57 -28.53 15.67
CA ASN A 392 18.07 -29.90 15.59
C ASN A 392 17.68 -30.56 14.25
N GLY A 393 17.63 -29.80 13.16
CA GLY A 393 17.27 -30.29 11.84
C GLY A 393 18.38 -31.12 11.19
N VAL A 394 18.33 -31.20 9.86
CA VAL A 394 19.23 -32.07 9.08
C VAL A 394 20.66 -31.52 8.95
N GLY A 395 20.86 -30.23 9.20
CA GLY A 395 22.12 -29.51 9.02
C GLY A 395 22.56 -29.37 7.56
N MET A 396 23.64 -28.61 7.38
CA MET A 396 24.37 -28.34 6.12
C MET A 396 25.80 -28.89 6.19
N GLY A 397 26.29 -29.43 5.06
CA GLY A 397 27.69 -29.79 4.85
C GLY A 397 28.43 -28.70 4.08
N GLU A 398 29.67 -28.99 3.68
CA GLU A 398 30.50 -28.02 2.95
C GLU A 398 29.90 -27.66 1.58
N ALA A 399 29.35 -28.65 0.86
CA ALA A 399 28.73 -28.43 -0.45
C ALA A 399 27.49 -27.53 -0.34
N GLU A 400 26.65 -27.69 0.68
CA GLU A 400 25.50 -26.82 0.91
C GLU A 400 25.92 -25.42 1.35
N LEU A 401 26.95 -25.29 2.19
CA LEU A 401 27.50 -23.99 2.59
C LEU A 401 28.08 -23.20 1.40
N ARG A 402 28.84 -23.85 0.51
CA ARG A 402 29.40 -23.21 -0.71
C ARG A 402 28.35 -23.00 -1.80
N GLY A 403 27.36 -23.89 -1.88
CA GLY A 403 26.30 -23.87 -2.87
C GLY A 403 25.12 -23.02 -2.41
N VAL A 404 24.07 -23.68 -1.92
CA VAL A 404 22.75 -23.09 -1.65
C VAL A 404 22.79 -21.99 -0.59
N PHE A 405 23.64 -22.11 0.42
CA PHE A 405 23.76 -21.08 1.44
C PHE A 405 24.42 -19.80 0.90
N SER A 406 25.39 -19.92 -0.01
CA SER A 406 26.15 -18.79 -0.58
C SER A 406 25.56 -18.21 -1.88
N HIS A 407 24.68 -18.91 -2.57
CA HIS A 407 24.18 -18.47 -3.88
C HIS A 407 22.74 -17.95 -3.73
N ALA A 408 22.57 -16.63 -3.88
CA ALA A 408 21.26 -16.01 -3.83
C ALA A 408 20.41 -16.52 -5.02
N GLY A 409 19.28 -17.16 -4.72
CA GLY A 409 18.38 -17.74 -5.71
C GLY A 409 18.57 -19.25 -5.95
N ALA A 410 19.64 -19.87 -5.42
CA ALA A 410 19.79 -21.32 -5.45
C ALA A 410 18.85 -21.97 -4.44
N ARG A 411 18.17 -23.06 -4.83
CA ARG A 411 17.24 -23.77 -3.95
C ARG A 411 17.79 -25.13 -3.57
N PHE A 412 17.68 -25.46 -2.28
CA PHE A 412 18.04 -26.79 -1.78
C PHE A 412 17.26 -27.90 -2.50
N ALA A 413 15.96 -27.67 -2.74
CA ALA A 413 15.08 -28.63 -3.41
C ALA A 413 15.47 -28.95 -4.87
N GLU A 414 16.33 -28.15 -5.51
CA GLU A 414 16.76 -28.34 -6.89
C GLU A 414 18.07 -29.14 -7.01
N GLN A 415 18.75 -29.38 -5.88
CA GLN A 415 19.98 -30.17 -5.83
C GLN A 415 19.73 -31.61 -6.31
N ALA A 416 20.64 -32.13 -7.14
CA ALA A 416 20.52 -33.48 -7.71
C ALA A 416 20.46 -34.57 -6.63
N GLU A 417 21.27 -34.45 -5.58
CA GLU A 417 21.29 -35.38 -4.45
C GLU A 417 19.94 -35.44 -3.72
N PHE A 418 19.34 -34.29 -3.45
CA PHE A 418 18.02 -34.22 -2.82
C PHE A 418 16.92 -34.78 -3.72
N ARG A 419 16.96 -34.55 -5.04
CA ARG A 419 15.99 -35.13 -5.98
C ARG A 419 16.04 -36.66 -6.00
N LEU A 420 17.24 -37.25 -5.96
CA LEU A 420 17.41 -38.70 -5.87
C LEU A 420 16.88 -39.26 -4.55
N GLU A 421 17.13 -38.56 -3.44
CA GLU A 421 16.62 -38.96 -2.13
C GLU A 421 15.09 -38.87 -2.07
N ARG A 422 14.50 -37.79 -2.59
CA ARG A 422 13.05 -37.62 -2.67
C ARG A 422 12.38 -38.73 -3.48
N ALA A 423 13.00 -39.16 -4.59
CA ALA A 423 12.51 -40.29 -5.38
C ALA A 423 12.47 -41.60 -4.58
N ARG A 424 13.44 -41.82 -3.67
CA ARG A 424 13.43 -42.99 -2.77
C ARG A 424 12.30 -42.92 -1.74
N TRP A 425 12.01 -41.72 -1.23
CA TRP A 425 10.90 -41.49 -0.31
C TRP A 425 9.54 -41.68 -0.96
N GLU A 426 9.40 -41.24 -2.22
CA GLU A 426 8.19 -41.41 -3.04
C GLU A 426 7.95 -42.88 -3.44
N ALA A 427 9.00 -43.72 -3.45
CA ALA A 427 8.91 -45.14 -3.77
C ALA A 427 8.40 -46.03 -2.62
N LEU A 428 8.31 -45.50 -1.38
CA LEU A 428 7.68 -46.21 -0.27
C LEU A 428 6.15 -46.22 -0.41
N ASP A 429 5.50 -47.24 0.15
CA ASP A 429 4.03 -47.30 0.27
C ASP A 429 3.61 -47.34 1.74
N PRO A 430 2.94 -46.29 2.28
CA PRO A 430 2.65 -45.00 1.62
C PRO A 430 3.91 -44.12 1.50
N PRO A 431 3.96 -43.15 0.56
CA PRO A 431 5.15 -42.32 0.32
C PRO A 431 5.43 -41.36 1.49
N VAL A 432 6.70 -41.05 1.73
CA VAL A 432 7.11 -39.99 2.67
C VAL A 432 7.14 -38.65 1.92
N ARG A 433 6.28 -37.71 2.33
CA ARG A 433 6.11 -36.40 1.66
C ARG A 433 6.86 -35.29 2.39
N LEU A 434 7.51 -34.41 1.63
CA LEU A 434 8.17 -33.21 2.14
C LEU A 434 7.70 -31.97 1.38
N TYR A 435 7.23 -30.97 2.12
CA TYR A 435 6.76 -29.69 1.61
C TYR A 435 7.66 -28.57 2.17
N PRO A 436 8.70 -28.15 1.43
CA PRO A 436 9.61 -27.10 1.88
C PRO A 436 9.02 -25.69 1.64
N ASN A 437 9.30 -24.76 2.56
CA ASN A 437 8.88 -23.36 2.49
C ASN A 437 9.79 -22.53 1.58
N SER A 438 11.08 -22.89 1.50
CA SER A 438 12.12 -22.17 0.78
C SER A 438 11.92 -22.16 -0.75
N ARG A 439 11.06 -21.26 -1.25
CA ARG A 439 10.73 -21.09 -2.68
C ARG A 439 11.58 -20.06 -3.43
N PHE A 440 12.37 -19.21 -2.75
CA PHE A 440 13.05 -18.08 -3.41
C PHE A 440 14.58 -18.07 -3.30
N GLY A 441 15.18 -18.78 -2.34
CA GLY A 441 16.64 -18.89 -2.20
C GLY A 441 17.37 -17.59 -1.77
N ILE A 442 16.65 -16.61 -1.23
CA ILE A 442 17.18 -15.28 -0.85
C ILE A 442 17.17 -15.02 0.67
N GLY A 443 16.64 -15.96 1.47
CA GLY A 443 16.34 -15.74 2.89
C GLY A 443 17.56 -15.39 3.76
N VAL A 444 18.75 -15.91 3.43
CA VAL A 444 19.98 -15.64 4.21
C VAL A 444 20.44 -14.18 4.08
N LEU A 445 20.18 -13.51 2.95
CA LEU A 445 20.54 -12.10 2.78
C LEU A 445 19.72 -11.18 3.71
N SER A 446 18.49 -11.59 4.06
CA SER A 446 17.64 -10.85 5.00
C SER A 446 18.30 -10.71 6.38
N TYR A 447 19.21 -11.61 6.76
CA TYR A 447 19.90 -11.57 8.04
C TYR A 447 20.78 -10.33 8.18
N PHE A 448 21.36 -9.84 7.07
CA PHE A 448 22.13 -8.60 7.06
C PHE A 448 21.28 -7.35 7.31
N MET A 449 19.95 -7.44 7.31
CA MET A 449 19.09 -6.33 7.76
C MET A 449 19.15 -6.14 9.28
N LEU A 450 19.41 -7.22 10.04
CA LEU A 450 19.60 -7.17 11.50
C LEU A 450 21.08 -7.19 11.91
N ALA A 451 21.92 -7.86 11.13
CA ALA A 451 23.26 -8.25 11.57
C ALA A 451 24.39 -7.68 10.72
N GLU A 452 25.51 -7.41 11.36
CA GLU A 452 26.80 -7.08 10.70
C GLU A 452 27.65 -8.34 10.48
N GLU A 453 27.52 -9.35 11.34
CA GLU A 453 28.18 -10.65 11.24
C GLU A 453 27.14 -11.77 11.43
N ILE A 454 27.21 -12.78 10.58
CA ILE A 454 26.43 -14.01 10.67
C ILE A 454 27.42 -15.14 10.96
N ARG A 455 27.22 -15.87 12.05
CA ARG A 455 27.98 -17.07 12.38
C ARG A 455 27.08 -18.29 12.27
N VAL A 456 27.47 -19.23 11.42
CA VAL A 456 26.76 -20.49 11.23
C VAL A 456 27.63 -21.62 11.75
N THR A 457 27.08 -22.42 12.65
CA THR A 457 27.66 -23.69 13.11
C THR A 457 26.70 -24.79 12.73
N THR A 458 27.16 -25.81 12.00
CA THR A 458 26.27 -26.80 11.38
C THR A 458 26.90 -28.18 11.38
N CYS A 459 26.07 -29.21 11.53
CA CYS A 459 26.46 -30.60 11.40
C CYS A 459 25.44 -31.34 10.52
N ARG A 460 25.87 -31.75 9.33
CA ARG A 460 25.03 -32.47 8.36
C ARG A 460 24.76 -33.90 8.83
N MET A 461 23.51 -34.33 8.82
CA MET A 461 23.15 -35.75 8.87
C MET A 461 23.33 -36.36 7.47
N SER A 462 24.00 -37.50 7.35
CA SER A 462 24.10 -38.23 6.08
C SER A 462 22.75 -38.88 5.70
N PRO A 463 22.57 -39.36 4.46
CA PRO A 463 21.39 -40.14 4.06
C PRO A 463 21.18 -41.40 4.92
N GLU A 464 22.24 -41.99 5.45
CA GLU A 464 22.23 -43.16 6.35
C GLU A 464 21.96 -42.79 7.82
N GLY A 465 21.76 -41.50 8.09
CA GLY A 465 21.47 -40.98 9.42
C GLY A 465 22.68 -40.76 10.31
N VAL A 466 23.89 -40.81 9.76
CA VAL A 466 25.14 -40.61 10.50
C VAL A 466 25.48 -39.12 10.57
N PRO A 467 25.78 -38.55 11.75
CA PRO A 467 26.26 -37.18 11.85
C PRO A 467 27.66 -37.03 11.22
N GLY A 468 27.80 -36.02 10.37
CA GLY A 468 29.07 -35.60 9.78
C GLY A 468 29.88 -34.65 10.67
N PRO A 469 30.91 -33.98 10.11
CA PRO A 469 31.72 -33.02 10.84
C PRO A 469 30.94 -31.77 11.24
N VAL A 470 31.39 -31.13 12.31
CA VAL A 470 30.92 -29.80 12.72
C VAL A 470 31.68 -28.76 11.91
N LEU A 471 30.95 -27.99 11.13
CA LEU A 471 31.47 -26.92 10.31
C LEU A 471 31.03 -25.57 10.88
N ARG A 472 31.96 -24.60 10.91
CA ARG A 472 31.71 -23.22 11.26
C ARG A 472 32.05 -22.30 10.10
N ALA A 473 31.15 -21.37 9.81
CA ALA A 473 31.36 -20.26 8.87
C ALA A 473 31.01 -18.93 9.54
N SER A 474 31.76 -17.87 9.23
CA SER A 474 31.49 -16.52 9.73
C SER A 474 31.50 -15.53 8.58
N VAL A 475 30.41 -14.81 8.39
CA VAL A 475 30.15 -13.96 7.22
C VAL A 475 29.92 -12.53 7.71
N CYS A 476 30.83 -11.61 7.35
CA CYS A 476 30.82 -10.23 7.85
C CYS A 476 30.19 -9.22 6.86
N GLY A 477 29.47 -9.72 5.85
CA GLY A 477 28.82 -8.94 4.79
C GLY A 477 28.41 -9.78 3.58
N PRO A 478 27.43 -9.32 2.76
CA PRO A 478 26.93 -10.06 1.60
C PRO A 478 27.93 -10.16 0.44
N GLU A 479 29.00 -9.38 0.43
CA GLU A 479 30.06 -9.47 -0.61
C GLU A 479 31.36 -10.09 -0.08
N HIS A 480 31.40 -10.46 1.20
CA HIS A 480 32.61 -10.98 1.81
C HIS A 480 32.82 -12.45 1.51
N LEU A 481 34.11 -12.82 1.48
CA LEU A 481 34.49 -14.22 1.55
C LEU A 481 34.29 -14.69 2.99
N PHE A 482 33.91 -15.95 3.12
CA PHE A 482 33.93 -16.62 4.40
C PHE A 482 34.64 -17.96 4.28
N ARG A 483 35.43 -18.25 5.30
CA ARG A 483 36.11 -19.52 5.47
C ARG A 483 35.18 -20.53 6.12
N ILE A 484 35.18 -21.75 5.59
CA ILE A 484 34.51 -22.89 6.21
C ILE A 484 35.56 -23.63 7.02
N VAL A 485 35.34 -23.72 8.34
CA VAL A 485 36.28 -24.33 9.27
C VAL A 485 35.66 -25.58 9.88
N ARG A 486 36.40 -26.68 9.86
CA ARG A 486 36.04 -27.91 10.56
C ARG A 486 36.43 -27.79 12.03
N GLU A 487 35.45 -27.75 12.93
CA GLU A 487 35.67 -27.66 14.37
C GLU A 487 35.78 -29.02 15.04
N ALA A 488 35.05 -30.02 14.54
CA ALA A 488 35.08 -31.39 15.05
C ALA A 488 34.73 -32.39 13.94
N ASP A 489 35.18 -33.65 14.10
CA ASP A 489 34.93 -34.72 13.15
C ASP A 489 33.50 -35.27 13.19
N ARG A 490 32.83 -35.09 14.34
CA ARG A 490 31.44 -35.50 14.53
C ARG A 490 30.75 -34.60 15.55
N GLY A 491 29.49 -34.25 15.30
CA GLY A 491 28.64 -33.50 16.24
C GLY A 491 27.21 -34.04 16.31
N ALA A 492 26.31 -33.25 16.88
CA ALA A 492 24.87 -33.50 16.84
C ALA A 492 24.28 -32.83 15.58
N PRO A 493 23.45 -33.53 14.77
CA PRO A 493 22.90 -32.91 13.57
C PRO A 493 21.98 -31.73 13.88
N GLY A 494 22.12 -30.68 13.08
CA GLY A 494 21.39 -29.42 13.25
C GLY A 494 22.18 -28.22 12.73
N THR A 495 21.58 -27.04 12.87
CA THR A 495 22.21 -25.76 12.53
C THR A 495 21.99 -24.75 13.66
N LYS A 496 23.02 -23.97 13.93
CA LYS A 496 23.00 -22.81 14.82
C LYS A 496 23.42 -21.58 14.01
N VAL A 497 22.48 -20.65 13.84
CA VAL A 497 22.71 -19.38 13.14
C VAL A 497 22.67 -18.25 14.16
N ARG A 498 23.81 -17.64 14.42
CA ARG A 498 23.97 -16.48 15.30
C ARG A 498 24.14 -15.21 14.47
N LEU A 499 23.30 -14.23 14.75
CA LEU A 499 23.23 -12.91 14.12
C LEU A 499 23.76 -11.86 15.10
N TYR A 500 24.95 -11.31 14.87
CA TYR A 500 25.48 -10.20 15.68
C TYR A 500 24.81 -8.89 15.25
N LEU A 501 24.01 -8.33 16.16
CA LEU A 501 23.10 -7.23 15.85
C LEU A 501 23.86 -5.93 15.55
N ARG A 502 23.41 -5.20 14.53
CA ARG A 502 23.98 -3.90 14.17
C ARG A 502 23.66 -2.85 15.23
N GLU A 503 24.69 -2.34 15.89
CA GLU A 503 24.58 -1.20 16.82
C GLU A 503 24.06 0.06 16.09
N GLY A 504 23.20 0.83 16.75
CA GLY A 504 22.58 2.04 16.18
C GLY A 504 21.45 1.77 15.17
N VAL A 505 21.38 0.57 14.59
CA VAL A 505 20.29 0.14 13.71
C VAL A 505 19.21 -0.57 14.53
N VAL A 506 19.57 -1.59 15.31
CA VAL A 506 18.61 -2.34 16.14
C VAL A 506 18.44 -1.64 17.49
N ALA A 507 17.22 -1.15 17.75
CA ALA A 507 16.88 -0.49 19.01
C ALA A 507 17.20 -1.36 20.23
N LYS A 508 17.51 -0.74 21.37
CA LYS A 508 17.81 -1.48 22.60
C LYS A 508 16.58 -2.25 23.10
N GLU A 509 15.38 -1.73 22.88
CA GLU A 509 14.13 -2.37 23.31
C GLU A 509 13.63 -3.44 22.32
N TRP A 510 14.27 -3.61 21.15
CA TRP A 510 13.87 -4.63 20.18
C TRP A 510 14.19 -6.04 20.69
N SER A 511 13.23 -6.95 20.53
CA SER A 511 13.31 -8.33 21.03
C SER A 511 12.79 -9.33 20.00
N CYS A 512 13.60 -10.34 19.68
CA CYS A 512 13.17 -11.43 18.81
C CYS A 512 11.99 -12.22 19.38
N VAL A 513 11.87 -12.31 20.71
CA VAL A 513 10.76 -12.98 21.40
C VAL A 513 9.44 -12.26 21.13
N ASN A 514 9.43 -10.92 21.19
CA ASN A 514 8.24 -10.13 20.87
C ASN A 514 7.86 -10.25 19.39
N VAL A 515 8.83 -10.30 18.49
CA VAL A 515 8.59 -10.57 17.07
C VAL A 515 7.92 -11.93 16.89
N LEU A 516 8.48 -13.01 17.48
CA LEU A 516 7.89 -14.35 17.39
C LEU A 516 6.49 -14.42 18.03
N LYS A 517 6.26 -13.80 19.20
CA LYS A 517 4.92 -13.69 19.81
C LYS A 517 3.91 -12.98 18.89
N ARG A 518 4.37 -12.06 18.05
CA ARG A 518 3.54 -11.35 17.06
C ARG A 518 3.26 -12.20 15.83
N VAL A 519 4.26 -12.92 15.30
CA VAL A 519 4.17 -13.53 13.97
C VAL A 519 3.93 -15.04 13.97
N LEU A 520 4.31 -15.77 15.01
CA LEU A 520 4.18 -17.23 15.11
C LEU A 520 2.96 -17.62 15.95
N GLY A 521 1.93 -18.12 15.28
CA GLY A 521 0.70 -18.60 15.93
C GLY A 521 0.77 -20.08 16.33
N VAL A 522 1.24 -20.93 15.41
CA VAL A 522 1.31 -22.39 15.61
C VAL A 522 2.70 -22.87 15.23
N ALA A 523 3.44 -23.49 16.14
CA ALA A 523 4.72 -24.08 15.79
C ALA A 523 4.53 -25.54 15.38
N GLU A 524 5.08 -25.98 14.26
CA GLU A 524 5.01 -27.40 13.86
C GLU A 524 5.94 -28.28 14.72
N PHE A 525 7.06 -27.70 15.17
CA PHE A 525 8.03 -28.30 16.08
C PHE A 525 8.10 -27.49 17.36
N GLY A 526 8.44 -28.13 18.48
CA GLY A 526 8.55 -27.44 19.77
C GLY A 526 9.51 -26.27 19.66
N THR A 527 9.01 -25.05 19.90
CA THR A 527 9.78 -23.81 19.72
C THR A 527 9.88 -23.04 21.04
N VAL A 528 11.08 -22.61 21.41
CA VAL A 528 11.33 -21.78 22.61
C VAL A 528 12.07 -20.52 22.19
N ALA A 529 11.71 -19.37 22.75
CA ALA A 529 12.41 -18.11 22.55
C ALA A 529 12.68 -17.42 23.89
N GLU A 530 13.89 -16.90 24.08
CA GLU A 530 14.33 -16.23 25.31
C GLU A 530 15.13 -14.93 25.02
N ASP A 531 14.92 -13.91 25.84
CA ASP A 531 15.58 -12.59 25.84
C ASP A 531 15.61 -12.04 27.26
N GLY A 532 16.67 -12.33 28.02
CA GLY A 532 16.76 -11.99 29.44
C GLY A 532 15.60 -12.61 30.26
N THR A 533 14.74 -11.77 30.83
CA THR A 533 13.55 -12.21 31.60
C THR A 533 12.34 -12.52 30.72
N LEU A 534 12.36 -12.12 29.45
CA LEU A 534 11.27 -12.35 28.51
C LEU A 534 11.45 -13.72 27.86
N TRP A 535 10.45 -14.59 27.97
CA TRP A 535 10.47 -15.91 27.36
C TRP A 535 9.12 -16.30 26.75
N ALA A 536 9.15 -17.27 25.84
CA ALA A 536 7.99 -17.78 25.14
C ALA A 536 8.21 -19.23 24.68
N THR A 537 7.26 -20.12 24.98
CA THR A 537 7.23 -21.49 24.46
C THR A 537 6.02 -21.73 23.56
N TRP A 538 6.23 -22.39 22.42
CA TRP A 538 5.18 -22.91 21.54
C TRP A 538 5.23 -24.43 21.54
N GLU A 539 4.16 -25.05 22.02
CA GLU A 539 3.96 -26.48 21.92
C GLU A 539 3.64 -26.88 20.47
N ALA A 540 4.17 -28.01 20.02
CA ALA A 540 3.99 -28.47 18.66
C ALA A 540 2.50 -28.68 18.32
N GLY A 541 2.04 -28.05 17.24
CA GLY A 541 0.69 -28.17 16.69
C GLY A 541 -0.40 -27.42 17.46
N ARG A 542 -0.07 -26.69 18.54
CA ARG A 542 -1.04 -25.92 19.32
C ARG A 542 -0.98 -24.43 18.99
N LEU A 543 -2.16 -23.81 18.96
CA LEU A 543 -2.29 -22.37 18.82
C LEU A 543 -1.84 -21.68 20.12
N ARG A 544 -0.88 -20.76 19.99
CA ARG A 544 -0.57 -19.80 21.04
C ARG A 544 -1.46 -18.57 20.88
N THR A 545 -2.26 -18.27 21.89
CA THR A 545 -3.02 -17.02 21.97
C THR A 545 -2.15 -15.87 22.49
N ARG A 546 -2.50 -14.64 22.13
CA ARG A 546 -1.75 -13.43 22.53
C ARG A 546 -2.27 -12.89 23.85
N ASP A 547 -1.36 -12.45 24.73
CA ASP A 547 -1.69 -11.77 25.97
C ASP A 547 -2.38 -10.42 25.68
N ILE A 548 -3.50 -10.16 26.37
CA ILE A 548 -4.46 -9.06 26.08
C ILE A 548 -3.79 -7.67 26.11
N GLU A 549 -2.69 -7.49 26.86
CA GLU A 549 -2.00 -6.21 27.06
C GLU A 549 -1.36 -5.61 25.78
N TYR A 550 -1.12 -6.40 24.73
CA TYR A 550 -0.39 -5.97 23.53
C TYR A 550 -1.25 -5.68 22.29
N ARG A 551 -2.59 -5.60 22.44
CA ARG A 551 -3.54 -5.49 21.32
C ARG A 551 -3.48 -4.21 20.48
N PHE A 552 -3.04 -3.09 21.06
CA PHE A 552 -3.29 -1.76 20.48
C PHE A 552 -2.07 -1.01 19.95
N ARG A 553 -0.87 -1.60 20.00
CA ARG A 553 0.36 -0.85 19.70
C ARG A 553 0.94 -1.06 18.30
N GLU A 554 0.84 -2.26 17.70
CA GLU A 554 1.45 -2.52 16.38
C GLU A 554 0.77 -3.67 15.58
N PRO A 555 -0.24 -3.39 14.74
CA PRO A 555 -0.66 -4.29 13.65
C PRO A 555 0.36 -4.25 12.49
N PRO A 556 0.54 -5.34 11.71
CA PRO A 556 -0.20 -6.61 11.73
C PRO A 556 0.50 -7.75 12.50
N GLY A 557 -0.29 -8.63 13.11
CA GLY A 557 0.17 -9.81 13.86
C GLY A 557 -0.99 -10.73 14.24
N ILE A 558 -0.71 -11.92 14.80
CA ILE A 558 -1.78 -12.79 15.29
C ILE A 558 -2.57 -12.08 16.40
N ASN A 559 -3.90 -12.04 16.24
CA ASN A 559 -4.81 -11.36 17.15
C ASN A 559 -5.84 -12.33 17.72
N ALA A 560 -5.43 -13.51 18.15
CA ALA A 560 -6.31 -14.51 18.77
C ALA A 560 -6.11 -14.53 20.28
N SER A 561 -7.18 -14.44 21.06
CA SER A 561 -7.12 -14.53 22.53
C SER A 561 -8.37 -15.13 23.16
N GLY A 562 -8.29 -15.39 24.48
CA GLY A 562 -9.34 -16.06 25.24
C GLY A 562 -9.29 -17.58 25.08
N TRP A 563 -10.45 -18.23 25.12
CA TRP A 563 -10.53 -19.67 24.86
C TRP A 563 -10.21 -20.00 23.39
N SER A 564 -9.69 -21.21 23.16
CA SER A 564 -9.46 -21.76 21.82
C SER A 564 -10.02 -23.18 21.72
N LEU A 565 -10.76 -23.48 20.65
CA LEU A 565 -11.29 -24.81 20.34
C LEU A 565 -10.65 -25.31 19.03
N ALA A 566 -9.82 -26.34 19.12
CA ALA A 566 -9.18 -26.95 17.96
C ALA A 566 -10.11 -27.96 17.28
N TRP A 567 -10.11 -28.00 15.95
CA TRP A 567 -10.79 -29.05 15.21
C TRP A 567 -9.96 -30.34 15.19
N THR A 568 -10.46 -31.39 15.83
CA THR A 568 -9.72 -32.64 16.06
C THR A 568 -9.63 -33.58 14.86
N ARG A 569 -10.51 -33.43 13.86
CA ARG A 569 -10.51 -34.21 12.61
C ARG A 569 -10.00 -33.39 11.43
N GLU A 570 -8.87 -32.73 11.63
CA GLU A 570 -8.27 -31.84 10.64
C GLU A 570 -7.71 -32.61 9.42
N PRO A 571 -7.81 -32.06 8.19
CA PRO A 571 -7.10 -32.60 7.04
C PRO A 571 -5.58 -32.42 7.21
N GLU A 572 -4.78 -33.22 6.50
CA GLU A 572 -3.32 -33.19 6.62
C GLU A 572 -2.74 -31.78 6.35
N GLY A 573 -3.31 -31.05 5.38
CA GLY A 573 -2.82 -29.75 4.92
C GLY A 573 -3.39 -28.52 5.66
N ALA A 574 -4.28 -28.65 6.63
CA ALA A 574 -4.79 -27.46 7.31
C ALA A 574 -5.19 -27.71 8.76
N GLN A 575 -5.11 -26.67 9.58
CA GLN A 575 -5.59 -26.67 10.96
C GLN A 575 -6.55 -25.52 11.18
N VAL A 576 -7.60 -25.76 11.98
CA VAL A 576 -8.60 -24.75 12.33
C VAL A 576 -8.74 -24.67 13.83
N PHE A 577 -8.65 -23.45 14.35
CA PHE A 577 -8.88 -23.13 15.75
C PHE A 577 -9.96 -22.06 15.84
N TRP A 578 -11.06 -22.31 16.54
CA TRP A 578 -12.01 -21.27 16.90
C TRP A 578 -11.50 -20.53 18.13
N CYS A 579 -11.57 -19.21 18.17
CA CYS A 579 -11.08 -18.40 19.29
C CYS A 579 -12.12 -17.38 19.76
N GLN A 580 -12.09 -17.06 21.06
CA GLN A 580 -13.05 -16.14 21.68
C GLN A 580 -13.04 -14.75 21.03
N GLU A 581 -11.85 -14.20 20.80
CA GLU A 581 -11.69 -12.85 20.27
C GLU A 581 -10.60 -12.79 19.19
N GLY A 582 -10.84 -11.93 18.19
CA GLY A 582 -10.00 -11.73 17.01
C GLY A 582 -9.77 -13.02 16.22
N GLY A 583 -8.60 -13.20 15.59
CA GLY A 583 -8.29 -14.38 14.78
C GLY A 583 -7.13 -14.13 13.83
N GLY A 584 -7.01 -14.93 12.77
CA GLY A 584 -5.94 -14.74 11.78
C GLY A 584 -5.79 -15.87 10.75
N LEU A 585 -5.14 -15.54 9.64
CA LEU A 585 -4.69 -16.52 8.65
C LEU A 585 -3.19 -16.80 8.86
N LEU A 586 -2.83 -18.07 8.95
CA LEU A 586 -1.46 -18.53 9.09
C LEU A 586 -1.07 -19.41 7.88
N VAL A 587 0.19 -19.34 7.48
CA VAL A 587 0.81 -20.30 6.56
C VAL A 587 2.05 -20.85 7.25
N ASP A 588 2.09 -22.18 7.39
CA ASP A 588 3.15 -22.90 8.11
C ASP A 588 3.40 -22.34 9.52
N GLY A 589 2.32 -21.90 10.18
CA GLY A 589 2.34 -21.36 11.53
C GLY A 589 2.54 -19.84 11.63
N LEU A 590 2.96 -19.18 10.56
CA LEU A 590 3.24 -17.75 10.53
C LEU A 590 2.07 -16.94 10.00
N VAL A 591 1.76 -15.82 10.65
CA VAL A 591 0.66 -14.94 10.24
C VAL A 591 0.90 -14.31 8.88
N VAL A 592 -0.15 -14.30 8.06
CA VAL A 592 -0.20 -13.72 6.72
C VAL A 592 -1.51 -12.98 6.53
N SER A 593 -1.52 -12.02 5.61
CA SER A 593 -2.70 -11.25 5.22
C SER A 593 -3.08 -11.57 3.77
N PRO A 594 -4.37 -11.70 3.42
CA PRO A 594 -4.77 -11.86 2.03
C PRO A 594 -4.57 -10.54 1.26
N LEU A 595 -3.91 -10.58 0.10
CA LEU A 595 -3.76 -9.42 -0.78
C LEU A 595 -5.08 -9.04 -1.45
N HIS A 596 -5.91 -10.06 -1.73
CA HIS A 596 -7.23 -9.92 -2.34
C HIS A 596 -8.29 -10.58 -1.43
N PRO A 597 -8.73 -9.93 -0.34
CA PRO A 597 -9.69 -10.51 0.60
C PRO A 597 -11.05 -10.77 -0.08
N SER A 598 -11.58 -11.99 0.10
CA SER A 598 -12.87 -12.44 -0.45
C SER A 598 -13.60 -13.38 0.53
N GLY A 599 -14.91 -13.56 0.37
CA GLY A 599 -15.71 -14.49 1.18
C GLY A 599 -15.57 -14.26 2.69
N VAL A 600 -15.19 -15.31 3.43
CA VAL A 600 -14.97 -15.24 4.90
C VAL A 600 -13.84 -14.31 5.33
N LEU A 601 -12.93 -13.97 4.39
CA LEU A 601 -11.82 -13.03 4.62
C LEU A 601 -12.19 -11.57 4.31
N ALA A 602 -13.43 -11.30 3.86
CA ALA A 602 -13.88 -9.95 3.54
C ALA A 602 -14.09 -9.13 4.82
N ARG A 603 -13.26 -8.08 4.99
CA ARG A 603 -13.20 -7.11 6.12
C ARG A 603 -12.82 -7.72 7.47
N THR A 604 -11.57 -7.46 7.89
CA THR A 604 -11.05 -7.23 9.25
C THR A 604 -9.53 -7.15 9.15
N ASP A 605 -8.90 -6.40 10.04
CA ASP A 605 -7.47 -6.04 10.02
C ASP A 605 -6.50 -7.26 10.05
N ALA A 606 -7.00 -8.46 10.38
CA ALA A 606 -6.24 -9.72 10.46
C ALA A 606 -6.84 -10.88 9.62
N GLY A 607 -7.91 -10.67 8.86
CA GLY A 607 -8.44 -11.63 7.89
C GLY A 607 -9.45 -12.68 8.37
N LEU A 608 -9.62 -12.97 9.67
CA LEU A 608 -10.67 -13.87 10.17
C LEU A 608 -11.10 -13.48 11.60
N ALA A 609 -12.37 -13.17 11.82
CA ALA A 609 -12.90 -12.84 13.15
C ALA A 609 -13.55 -14.06 13.82
N GLY A 610 -13.00 -14.51 14.95
CA GLY A 610 -13.44 -15.66 15.73
C GLY A 610 -12.78 -16.99 15.34
N ALA A 611 -11.85 -16.99 14.39
CA ALA A 611 -11.15 -18.19 13.93
C ALA A 611 -9.70 -17.91 13.53
N VAL A 612 -8.83 -18.90 13.75
CA VAL A 612 -7.48 -18.98 13.21
C VAL A 612 -7.39 -20.19 12.29
N VAL A 613 -6.96 -19.95 11.05
CA VAL A 613 -6.77 -21.01 10.05
C VAL A 613 -5.29 -21.08 9.69
N ASN A 614 -4.67 -22.24 9.84
CA ASN A 614 -3.29 -22.50 9.47
C ASN A 614 -3.24 -23.41 8.24
N LEU A 615 -2.76 -22.90 7.11
CA LEU A 615 -2.55 -23.67 5.88
C LEU A 615 -1.10 -24.20 5.84
N ARG A 616 -0.93 -25.48 5.51
CA ARG A 616 0.38 -26.16 5.50
C ARG A 616 0.43 -27.26 4.44
N GLY A 617 1.64 -27.68 4.06
CA GLY A 617 1.82 -28.83 3.17
C GLY A 617 1.06 -28.72 1.85
N PRO A 618 0.14 -29.65 1.51
CA PRO A 618 -0.59 -29.64 0.25
C PRO A 618 -1.62 -28.50 0.09
N ASP A 619 -2.15 -27.97 1.20
CA ASP A 619 -3.14 -26.88 1.16
C ASP A 619 -2.49 -25.49 1.35
N ALA A 620 -1.16 -25.42 1.42
CA ALA A 620 -0.44 -24.16 1.47
C ALA A 620 -0.57 -23.39 0.13
N PRO A 621 -0.72 -22.05 0.14
CA PRO A 621 -0.89 -21.26 -1.08
C PRO A 621 0.23 -21.47 -2.12
N GLU A 622 -0.10 -21.36 -3.41
CA GLU A 622 0.89 -21.48 -4.50
C GLU A 622 1.72 -20.20 -4.63
N ARG A 623 1.11 -19.04 -4.37
CA ARG A 623 1.75 -17.73 -4.51
C ARG A 623 1.63 -16.91 -3.23
N LEU A 624 2.79 -16.65 -2.62
CA LEU A 624 2.99 -15.68 -1.56
C LEU A 624 3.76 -14.47 -2.10
N SER A 625 3.63 -13.31 -1.46
CA SER A 625 4.50 -12.16 -1.69
C SER A 625 5.96 -12.49 -1.36
N VAL A 626 6.88 -11.66 -1.87
CA VAL A 626 8.34 -11.82 -1.65
C VAL A 626 8.69 -11.76 -0.15
N ASP A 627 8.04 -10.87 0.60
CA ASP A 627 8.17 -10.71 2.06
C ASP A 627 7.43 -11.79 2.88
N ARG A 628 6.69 -12.69 2.19
CA ARG A 628 5.87 -13.77 2.79
C ARG A 628 4.87 -13.29 3.84
N GLN A 629 4.48 -12.02 3.78
CA GLN A 629 3.43 -11.46 4.63
C GLN A 629 2.06 -11.54 3.97
N HIS A 630 2.00 -11.73 2.65
CA HIS A 630 0.75 -11.67 1.90
C HIS A 630 0.48 -12.93 1.07
N VAL A 631 -0.75 -13.43 1.11
CA VAL A 631 -1.26 -14.45 0.20
C VAL A 631 -1.78 -13.77 -1.06
N VAL A 632 -1.20 -14.11 -2.22
CA VAL A 632 -1.56 -13.51 -3.51
C VAL A 632 -2.77 -14.22 -4.13
N ASP A 633 -2.92 -15.52 -3.88
CA ASP A 633 -4.03 -16.32 -4.37
C ASP A 633 -5.36 -15.95 -3.67
N ASP A 634 -6.49 -16.16 -4.36
CA ASP A 634 -7.81 -16.04 -3.74
C ASP A 634 -8.13 -17.28 -2.89
N ALA A 635 -7.69 -17.26 -1.63
CA ALA A 635 -7.85 -18.37 -0.68
C ALA A 635 -9.24 -18.40 0.00
N GLY A 636 -10.08 -17.37 -0.19
CA GLY A 636 -11.35 -17.20 0.54
C GLY A 636 -12.32 -18.38 0.39
N PRO A 637 -12.61 -18.88 -0.82
CA PRO A 637 -13.52 -20.01 -1.03
C PRO A 637 -13.04 -21.32 -0.38
N ALA A 638 -11.74 -21.62 -0.49
CA ALA A 638 -11.16 -22.84 0.09
C ALA A 638 -11.18 -22.81 1.62
N ILE A 639 -10.86 -21.66 2.21
CA ILE A 639 -10.92 -21.44 3.67
C ILE A 639 -12.37 -21.52 4.15
N GLY A 640 -13.34 -20.97 3.40
CA GLY A 640 -14.76 -21.11 3.69
C GLY A 640 -15.19 -22.58 3.77
N ALA A 641 -14.85 -23.40 2.77
CA ALA A 641 -15.18 -24.83 2.77
C ALA A 641 -14.51 -25.60 3.94
N LEU A 642 -13.30 -25.18 4.34
CA LEU A 642 -12.60 -25.75 5.49
C LEU A 642 -13.31 -25.41 6.81
N LEU A 643 -13.67 -24.14 7.01
CA LEU A 643 -14.38 -23.66 8.20
C LEU A 643 -15.76 -24.31 8.33
N GLU A 644 -16.45 -24.56 7.22
CA GLU A 644 -17.76 -25.22 7.22
C GLU A 644 -17.70 -26.64 7.81
N ARG A 645 -16.64 -27.39 7.46
CA ARG A 645 -16.40 -28.73 8.05
C ARG A 645 -15.95 -28.62 9.51
N ALA A 646 -15.11 -27.64 9.82
CA ALA A 646 -14.60 -27.40 11.18
C ALA A 646 -15.69 -26.91 12.16
N ALA A 647 -16.80 -26.36 11.67
CA ALA A 647 -17.94 -25.96 12.50
C ALA A 647 -18.64 -27.17 13.17
N ALA A 648 -18.33 -28.40 12.75
CA ALA A 648 -18.79 -29.62 13.44
C ALA A 648 -18.35 -29.69 14.91
N VAL A 649 -17.25 -29.03 15.29
CA VAL A 649 -16.75 -28.99 16.68
C VAL A 649 -17.79 -28.45 17.65
N PHE A 650 -18.67 -27.54 17.19
CA PHE A 650 -19.70 -26.97 18.04
C PHE A 650 -20.80 -27.96 18.44
N ALA A 651 -20.92 -29.13 17.81
CA ALA A 651 -21.89 -30.14 18.25
C ALA A 651 -21.54 -30.70 19.64
N ASP A 652 -20.25 -30.79 19.96
CA ASP A 652 -19.73 -31.46 21.16
C ASP A 652 -19.51 -30.50 22.35
N VAL A 653 -19.78 -29.21 22.16
CA VAL A 653 -19.54 -28.16 23.17
C VAL A 653 -20.71 -28.09 24.18
N PRO A 654 -20.46 -28.02 25.50
CA PRO A 654 -21.51 -27.88 26.53
C PRO A 654 -22.50 -26.74 26.30
N ALA A 655 -23.71 -26.86 26.87
CA ALA A 655 -24.77 -25.87 26.70
C ALA A 655 -24.46 -24.50 27.36
N ASP A 656 -23.64 -24.49 28.40
CA ASP A 656 -23.19 -23.32 29.16
C ASP A 656 -21.95 -22.63 28.57
N PHE A 657 -21.36 -23.20 27.51
CA PHE A 657 -20.24 -22.56 26.82
C PHE A 657 -20.66 -21.21 26.23
N PRO A 658 -19.83 -20.15 26.30
CA PRO A 658 -20.19 -18.79 25.92
C PRO A 658 -20.28 -18.54 24.39
N LEU A 659 -20.96 -19.43 23.66
CA LEU A 659 -21.15 -19.32 22.21
C LEU A 659 -22.01 -18.13 21.83
N SER A 660 -23.00 -17.73 22.65
CA SER A 660 -23.88 -16.60 22.32
C SER A 660 -23.11 -15.28 22.22
N GLU A 661 -22.16 -15.04 23.13
CA GLU A 661 -21.34 -13.82 23.13
C GLU A 661 -20.31 -13.84 22.00
N TRP A 662 -19.69 -14.99 21.77
CA TRP A 662 -18.73 -15.18 20.68
C TRP A 662 -19.39 -15.04 19.31
N PHE A 663 -20.51 -15.72 19.06
CA PHE A 663 -21.20 -15.66 17.77
C PHE A 663 -21.67 -14.24 17.45
N ARG A 664 -22.04 -13.46 18.47
CA ARG A 664 -22.33 -12.03 18.33
C ARG A 664 -21.10 -11.22 17.86
N SER A 665 -19.91 -11.55 18.36
CA SER A 665 -18.67 -10.95 17.87
C SER A 665 -18.41 -11.33 16.40
N VAL A 666 -18.64 -12.59 16.02
CA VAL A 666 -18.51 -13.06 14.63
C VAL A 666 -19.48 -12.33 13.69
N MET A 667 -20.75 -12.19 14.08
CA MET A 667 -21.79 -11.47 13.31
C MET A 667 -21.43 -10.00 13.05
N ASN A 668 -20.63 -9.38 13.92
CA ASN A 668 -20.13 -8.02 13.74
C ASN A 668 -18.83 -7.96 12.92
N GLY A 669 -18.01 -9.01 12.97
CA GLY A 669 -16.71 -9.05 12.32
C GLY A 669 -16.75 -9.53 10.86
N SER A 670 -17.60 -10.52 10.54
CA SER A 670 -17.70 -11.11 9.20
C SER A 670 -19.08 -11.72 8.96
N ALA A 671 -19.86 -11.13 8.05
CA ALA A 671 -21.16 -11.67 7.66
C ALA A 671 -21.07 -13.06 7.02
N ALA A 672 -20.04 -13.29 6.19
CA ALA A 672 -19.84 -14.57 5.50
C ALA A 672 -19.51 -15.69 6.49
N LEU A 673 -18.68 -15.42 7.50
CA LEU A 673 -18.37 -16.39 8.54
C LEU A 673 -19.58 -16.64 9.46
N ALA A 674 -20.33 -15.59 9.78
CA ALA A 674 -21.56 -15.72 10.57
C ALA A 674 -22.63 -16.54 9.86
N ASP A 675 -22.81 -16.38 8.55
CA ASP A 675 -23.71 -17.22 7.74
C ASP A 675 -23.28 -18.69 7.80
N LEU A 676 -22.00 -18.97 7.60
CA LEU A 676 -21.45 -20.32 7.63
C LEU A 676 -21.66 -20.99 8.99
N VAL A 677 -21.33 -20.30 10.08
CA VAL A 677 -21.47 -20.83 11.44
C VAL A 677 -22.96 -20.96 11.81
N GLY A 678 -23.80 -19.99 11.42
CA GLY A 678 -25.24 -20.05 11.63
C GLY A 678 -25.89 -21.22 10.90
N ASP A 679 -25.54 -21.46 9.64
CA ASP A 679 -25.99 -22.62 8.86
C ASP A 679 -25.51 -23.94 9.50
N ALA A 680 -24.32 -23.96 10.11
CA ALA A 680 -23.83 -25.12 10.85
C ALA A 680 -24.63 -25.36 12.15
N PHE A 681 -24.93 -24.32 12.93
CA PHE A 681 -25.79 -24.42 14.12
C PHE A 681 -27.19 -24.92 13.76
N ALA A 682 -27.77 -24.38 12.68
CA ALA A 682 -29.08 -24.82 12.18
C ALA A 682 -29.07 -26.31 11.79
N ARG A 683 -28.05 -26.77 11.05
CA ARG A 683 -27.90 -28.20 10.69
C ARG A 683 -27.72 -29.12 11.90
N GLN A 684 -27.09 -28.62 12.96
CA GLN A 684 -26.88 -29.34 14.21
C GLN A 684 -28.09 -29.27 15.15
N GLY A 685 -29.16 -28.54 14.79
CA GLY A 685 -30.31 -28.31 15.66
C GLY A 685 -29.99 -27.47 16.91
N ARG A 686 -28.88 -26.74 16.91
CA ARG A 686 -28.42 -25.93 18.04
C ARG A 686 -29.04 -24.54 17.97
N GLU A 687 -29.78 -24.16 19.01
CA GLU A 687 -30.39 -22.83 19.12
C GLU A 687 -29.52 -21.90 19.97
N ILE A 688 -29.19 -20.72 19.41
CA ILE A 688 -28.44 -19.68 20.12
C ILE A 688 -29.42 -18.59 20.51
N THR A 689 -29.67 -18.43 21.82
CA THR A 689 -30.61 -17.43 22.34
C THR A 689 -29.90 -16.27 23.03
N HIS A 690 -30.55 -15.11 23.03
CA HIS A 690 -30.16 -13.96 23.83
C HIS A 690 -31.40 -13.33 24.46
N ARG A 691 -31.43 -13.25 25.80
CA ARG A 691 -32.59 -12.75 26.57
C ARG A 691 -33.91 -13.43 26.19
N GLY A 692 -33.87 -14.72 25.86
CA GLY A 692 -35.04 -15.51 25.48
C GLY A 692 -35.50 -15.35 24.02
N VAL A 693 -34.79 -14.58 23.19
CA VAL A 693 -35.03 -14.51 21.73
C VAL A 693 -33.98 -15.36 21.00
N PRO A 694 -34.38 -16.22 20.06
CA PRO A 694 -33.45 -16.95 19.21
C PRO A 694 -32.69 -15.97 18.29
N LEU A 695 -31.37 -15.85 18.47
CA LEU A 695 -30.46 -15.16 17.54
C LEU A 695 -30.17 -16.01 16.30
N CYS A 696 -30.10 -17.33 16.49
CA CYS A 696 -29.93 -18.32 15.45
C CYS A 696 -30.76 -19.56 15.82
N SER A 697 -31.63 -19.99 14.91
CA SER A 697 -32.35 -21.26 15.01
C SER A 697 -32.57 -21.88 13.63
N PRO A 698 -32.84 -23.19 13.53
CA PRO A 698 -33.20 -23.82 12.26
C PRO A 698 -34.45 -23.21 11.59
N LEU A 699 -35.36 -22.64 12.40
CA LEU A 699 -36.63 -22.08 11.93
C LEU A 699 -36.49 -20.61 11.51
N THR A 700 -35.82 -19.80 12.32
CA THR A 700 -35.76 -18.34 12.13
C THR A 700 -34.51 -17.89 11.36
N GLY A 701 -33.46 -18.71 11.35
CA GLY A 701 -32.16 -18.33 10.80
C GLY A 701 -31.40 -17.37 11.69
N THR A 702 -30.37 -16.73 11.13
CA THR A 702 -29.50 -15.78 11.83
C THR A 702 -29.87 -14.35 11.45
N PHE A 703 -30.48 -13.60 12.39
CA PHE A 703 -30.85 -12.19 12.15
C PHE A 703 -30.73 -11.36 13.44
N PRO A 704 -29.54 -10.76 13.71
CA PRO A 704 -29.28 -10.05 14.97
C PRO A 704 -30.32 -8.98 15.37
N ALA A 705 -30.94 -8.32 14.40
CA ALA A 705 -31.93 -7.27 14.63
C ALA A 705 -33.26 -7.78 15.20
N ASP A 706 -33.52 -9.10 15.21
CA ASP A 706 -34.72 -9.70 15.79
C ASP A 706 -34.94 -9.30 17.25
N VAL A 707 -33.87 -9.20 18.05
CA VAL A 707 -33.95 -8.76 19.45
C VAL A 707 -34.58 -7.35 19.55
N SER A 708 -34.19 -6.45 18.64
CA SER A 708 -34.72 -5.07 18.60
C SER A 708 -36.09 -4.96 17.94
N LEU A 709 -36.43 -5.86 17.00
CA LEU A 709 -37.72 -5.87 16.29
C LEU A 709 -38.85 -6.49 17.12
N LEU A 710 -38.53 -7.47 17.98
CA LEU A 710 -39.52 -8.28 18.69
C LEU A 710 -39.65 -7.96 20.19
N LEU A 711 -38.65 -7.30 20.80
CA LEU A 711 -38.65 -6.91 22.22
C LEU A 711 -38.22 -5.43 22.44
N PRO A 712 -39.02 -4.46 21.95
CA PRO A 712 -38.61 -3.06 21.97
C PRO A 712 -38.54 -2.43 23.38
N GLU A 713 -39.33 -2.89 24.36
CA GLU A 713 -39.29 -2.37 25.73
C GLU A 713 -37.99 -2.71 26.48
N GLN A 714 -37.45 -3.92 26.25
CA GLN A 714 -36.20 -4.39 26.87
C GLN A 714 -34.93 -3.86 26.17
N SER A 715 -35.12 -3.12 25.07
CA SER A 715 -34.04 -2.54 24.25
C SER A 715 -33.63 -1.12 24.68
N ARG A 716 -34.39 -0.46 25.58
CA ARG A 716 -34.04 0.86 26.13
C ARG A 716 -32.89 0.69 27.14
N GLY A 717 -31.72 1.25 26.84
CA GLY A 717 -30.51 1.16 27.67
C GLY A 717 -29.44 0.17 27.20
N MET A 718 -29.56 -0.40 26.00
CA MET A 718 -28.52 -1.26 25.42
C MET A 718 -27.32 -0.45 24.90
N ASN A 719 -26.17 -0.52 25.58
CA ASN A 719 -24.86 -0.07 25.07
C ASN A 719 -24.13 -1.18 24.28
N SER A 720 -24.84 -2.08 23.59
CA SER A 720 -24.20 -3.26 23.00
C SER A 720 -23.98 -3.13 21.50
N TRP A 721 -22.71 -3.26 21.11
CA TRP A 721 -22.06 -3.40 19.81
C TRP A 721 -22.77 -4.16 18.66
N VAL A 722 -23.97 -4.70 18.84
CA VAL A 722 -24.78 -5.24 17.74
C VAL A 722 -25.32 -4.06 16.96
N VAL A 723 -25.19 -4.08 15.63
CA VAL A 723 -25.77 -3.05 14.75
C VAL A 723 -27.28 -3.00 15.01
N ARG A 724 -27.71 -2.10 15.91
CA ARG A 724 -29.10 -1.76 16.13
C ARG A 724 -29.45 -0.76 15.04
N PRO A 725 -30.25 -1.15 14.04
CA PRO A 725 -30.57 -0.21 12.98
C PRO A 725 -31.49 0.87 13.57
N GLU A 726 -31.15 2.13 13.37
CA GLU A 726 -32.00 3.25 13.75
C GLU A 726 -33.24 3.32 12.84
N GLY A 727 -34.36 3.78 13.41
CA GLY A 727 -35.65 3.87 12.71
C GLY A 727 -36.47 2.58 12.74
N TYR A 728 -37.40 2.44 11.79
CA TYR A 728 -38.33 1.32 11.70
C TYR A 728 -38.02 0.46 10.47
N ALA A 729 -38.01 -0.87 10.65
CA ALA A 729 -37.85 -1.82 9.55
C ALA A 729 -38.92 -1.65 8.45
N PRO A 730 -38.55 -1.91 7.18
CA PRO A 730 -39.50 -2.02 6.08
C PRO A 730 -40.62 -3.03 6.37
N ASP A 731 -41.84 -2.72 5.91
CA ASP A 731 -43.04 -3.51 6.22
C ASP A 731 -42.90 -5.01 5.95
N HIS A 732 -42.36 -5.38 4.78
CA HIS A 732 -42.18 -6.78 4.37
C HIS A 732 -41.10 -7.52 5.19
N ILE A 733 -40.03 -6.83 5.61
CA ILE A 733 -38.99 -7.39 6.48
C ILE A 733 -39.54 -7.59 7.91
N TYR A 734 -40.28 -6.61 8.43
CA TYR A 734 -40.92 -6.72 9.74
C TYR A 734 -41.92 -7.89 9.78
N VAL A 735 -42.82 -7.97 8.79
CA VAL A 735 -43.81 -9.06 8.68
C VAL A 735 -43.12 -10.41 8.51
N TRP A 736 -42.05 -10.49 7.72
CA TRP A 736 -41.25 -11.71 7.57
C TRP A 736 -40.70 -12.21 8.91
N ARG A 737 -40.09 -11.33 9.72
CA ARG A 737 -39.52 -11.73 11.01
C ARG A 737 -40.60 -12.11 12.03
N VAL A 738 -41.73 -11.40 12.07
CA VAL A 738 -42.86 -11.75 12.95
C VAL A 738 -43.44 -13.13 12.60
N LEU A 739 -43.62 -13.41 11.30
CA LEU A 739 -44.08 -14.72 10.82
C LEU A 739 -43.09 -15.83 11.13
N ALA A 740 -41.79 -15.59 10.92
CA ALA A 740 -40.74 -16.59 11.17
C ALA A 740 -40.66 -17.00 12.65
N HIS A 741 -40.87 -16.08 13.58
CA HIS A 741 -40.85 -16.34 15.02
C HIS A 741 -42.19 -16.85 15.59
N GLY A 742 -43.28 -16.81 14.83
CA GLY A 742 -44.58 -17.33 15.29
C GLY A 742 -45.16 -16.65 16.54
N ARG A 743 -44.83 -15.37 16.78
CA ARG A 743 -45.25 -14.59 17.96
C ARG A 743 -46.77 -14.40 17.97
N ARG A 744 -47.48 -15.13 18.86
CA ARG A 744 -48.95 -15.19 18.89
C ARG A 744 -49.60 -13.82 19.12
N ASP A 745 -49.03 -13.03 20.02
CA ASP A 745 -49.45 -11.66 20.36
C ASP A 745 -49.37 -10.72 19.14
N ALA A 746 -48.22 -10.75 18.45
CA ALA A 746 -48.01 -9.94 17.26
C ALA A 746 -48.88 -10.40 16.07
N LEU A 747 -49.07 -11.71 15.92
CA LEU A 747 -49.87 -12.29 14.84
C LEU A 747 -51.37 -12.06 15.04
N SER A 748 -51.89 -12.06 16.27
CA SER A 748 -53.29 -11.74 16.53
C SER A 748 -53.64 -10.32 16.10
N SER A 749 -52.81 -9.33 16.46
CA SER A 749 -53.06 -7.93 16.09
C SER A 749 -52.95 -7.67 14.59
N LEU A 750 -52.06 -8.38 13.88
CA LEU A 750 -51.98 -8.31 12.42
C LEU A 750 -53.14 -9.06 11.73
N ALA A 751 -53.62 -10.16 12.30
CA ALA A 751 -54.76 -10.92 11.77
C ALA A 751 -56.09 -10.14 11.84
N GLU A 752 -56.26 -9.25 12.82
CA GLU A 752 -57.40 -8.31 12.88
C GLU A 752 -57.48 -7.35 11.68
N LEU A 753 -56.33 -7.07 11.05
CA LEU A 753 -56.25 -6.24 9.86
C LEU A 753 -56.44 -7.07 8.58
N CYS A 754 -55.79 -8.23 8.53
CA CYS A 754 -55.69 -9.08 7.35
C CYS A 754 -55.59 -10.55 7.80
N PRO A 755 -56.71 -11.31 7.85
CA PRO A 755 -56.70 -12.72 8.25
C PRO A 755 -55.76 -13.59 7.41
N GLU A 756 -55.46 -13.18 6.19
CA GLU A 756 -54.53 -13.85 5.27
C GLU A 756 -53.10 -13.98 5.83
N VAL A 757 -52.70 -13.17 6.83
CA VAL A 757 -51.41 -13.29 7.56
C VAL A 757 -51.26 -14.66 8.23
N LEU A 758 -52.36 -15.28 8.66
CA LEU A 758 -52.33 -16.60 9.33
C LEU A 758 -52.18 -17.78 8.36
N SER A 759 -52.19 -17.51 7.05
CA SER A 759 -51.99 -18.57 6.04
C SER A 759 -50.58 -19.16 6.17
N ARG A 760 -50.48 -20.49 6.16
CA ARG A 760 -49.17 -21.17 6.15
C ARG A 760 -48.45 -20.88 4.84
N ARG A 761 -47.22 -20.38 4.94
CA ARG A 761 -46.36 -20.02 3.81
C ARG A 761 -44.93 -20.50 4.07
N PRO A 762 -44.21 -20.99 3.04
CA PRO A 762 -42.79 -21.27 3.16
C PRO A 762 -42.03 -19.95 3.30
N LEU A 763 -41.34 -19.75 4.42
CA LEU A 763 -40.58 -18.53 4.70
C LEU A 763 -39.10 -18.79 4.51
N ARG A 764 -38.39 -17.86 3.86
CA ARG A 764 -36.94 -17.92 3.73
C ARG A 764 -36.31 -17.81 5.12
N THR A 765 -35.34 -18.67 5.41
CA THR A 765 -34.53 -18.60 6.63
C THR A 765 -33.57 -17.41 6.52
N ALA A 766 -33.48 -16.56 7.55
CA ALA A 766 -32.61 -15.39 7.50
C ALA A 766 -31.13 -15.74 7.64
N ARG A 767 -30.29 -14.93 7.01
CA ARG A 767 -28.82 -14.97 7.10
C ARG A 767 -28.28 -13.67 7.68
N ALA A 768 -27.13 -13.72 8.33
CA ALA A 768 -26.46 -12.52 8.85
C ALA A 768 -26.12 -11.55 7.70
N SER A 769 -25.76 -12.07 6.52
CA SER A 769 -25.56 -11.24 5.32
C SER A 769 -26.82 -10.51 4.84
N ASP A 770 -28.03 -11.05 5.10
CA ASP A 770 -29.27 -10.34 4.79
C ASP A 770 -29.38 -9.04 5.60
N GLN A 771 -29.08 -9.10 6.90
CA GLN A 771 -29.08 -7.89 7.74
C GLN A 771 -28.01 -6.89 7.29
N TRP A 772 -26.79 -7.35 6.99
CA TRP A 772 -25.72 -6.44 6.55
C TRP A 772 -26.10 -5.70 5.27
N LEU A 773 -26.74 -6.39 4.31
CA LEU A 773 -27.25 -5.77 3.08
C LEU A 773 -28.37 -4.75 3.34
N LEU A 774 -29.25 -5.03 4.29
CA LEU A 774 -30.37 -4.15 4.63
C LEU A 774 -29.92 -2.93 5.43
N VAL A 775 -29.00 -3.10 6.37
CA VAL A 775 -28.64 -2.08 7.34
C VAL A 775 -27.36 -1.38 6.91
N ARG A 776 -27.51 -0.19 6.32
CA ARG A 776 -26.39 0.58 5.77
C ARG A 776 -25.39 0.93 6.89
N ALA A 777 -24.24 0.25 6.94
CA ALA A 777 -23.13 0.66 7.77
C ALA A 777 -22.53 1.96 7.19
N ARG A 778 -22.82 3.10 7.80
CA ARG A 778 -21.93 4.26 7.70
C ARG A 778 -20.70 4.00 8.56
N GLU A 779 -19.66 4.81 8.41
CA GLU A 779 -18.40 4.72 9.19
C GLU A 779 -18.59 4.82 10.72
N THR A 780 -19.81 5.10 11.20
CA THR A 780 -20.21 5.07 12.61
C THR A 780 -21.01 3.81 12.92
N SER A 781 -20.85 3.28 14.15
CA SER A 781 -21.45 2.04 14.68
C SER A 781 -23.00 2.00 14.74
N GLN A 782 -23.69 2.94 14.09
CA GLN A 782 -25.15 3.06 14.03
C GLN A 782 -25.63 2.91 12.59
N GLY A 783 -26.08 1.70 12.25
CA GLY A 783 -26.74 1.44 10.96
C GLY A 783 -28.17 1.99 10.92
N HIS A 784 -28.74 2.18 9.73
CA HIS A 784 -30.14 2.64 9.56
C HIS A 784 -30.92 1.69 8.67
N TRP A 785 -32.23 1.51 8.94
CA TRP A 785 -33.11 0.79 8.03
C TRP A 785 -33.24 1.53 6.68
N PRO A 786 -33.28 0.82 5.55
CA PRO A 786 -33.47 1.43 4.24
C PRO A 786 -34.95 1.75 4.02
N GLY A 787 -35.24 2.82 3.27
CA GLY A 787 -36.60 3.18 2.86
C GLY A 787 -37.23 2.19 1.86
N ARG A 788 -38.35 2.55 1.22
CA ARG A 788 -39.04 1.69 0.21
C ARG A 788 -38.19 1.45 -1.03
N ARG A 789 -37.24 2.34 -1.31
CA ARG A 789 -36.23 2.22 -2.37
C ARG A 789 -34.84 2.26 -1.76
N LEU A 790 -33.96 1.38 -2.22
CA LEU A 790 -32.52 1.49 -1.94
C LEU A 790 -31.95 2.63 -2.79
N PRO A 791 -31.26 3.62 -2.20
CA PRO A 791 -30.52 4.62 -2.98
C PRO A 791 -29.51 3.91 -3.88
N ARG A 792 -29.32 4.40 -5.13
CA ARG A 792 -28.41 3.84 -6.16
C ARG A 792 -26.90 3.91 -5.79
N THR A 793 -26.54 3.89 -4.52
CA THR A 793 -25.15 3.92 -4.08
C THR A 793 -24.53 2.54 -4.27
N ASN A 794 -23.37 2.50 -4.94
CA ASN A 794 -22.54 1.31 -5.17
C ASN A 794 -22.57 0.38 -3.95
N ILE A 795 -23.19 -0.79 -4.10
CA ILE A 795 -23.00 -1.89 -3.17
C ILE A 795 -21.51 -2.22 -3.23
N ASP A 796 -20.80 -2.02 -2.11
CA ASP A 796 -19.36 -2.24 -2.03
C ASP A 796 -19.07 -3.74 -2.11
N SER A 797 -18.96 -4.29 -3.32
CA SER A 797 -18.70 -5.72 -3.54
C SER A 797 -17.44 -6.23 -2.83
N HIS A 798 -16.46 -5.36 -2.59
CA HIS A 798 -15.25 -5.70 -1.84
C HIS A 798 -15.54 -5.88 -0.35
N ALA A 799 -16.38 -5.03 0.24
CA ALA A 799 -16.79 -5.15 1.63
C ALA A 799 -17.51 -6.47 1.96
N TYR A 800 -18.28 -7.00 1.01
CA TYR A 800 -19.04 -8.24 1.16
C TYR A 800 -18.34 -9.48 0.62
N GLY A 801 -17.18 -9.32 -0.03
CA GLY A 801 -16.45 -10.42 -0.65
C GLY A 801 -17.24 -11.19 -1.70
N ARG A 802 -18.22 -10.55 -2.34
CA ARG A 802 -19.16 -11.15 -3.31
C ARG A 802 -19.41 -10.20 -4.48
N PRO A 803 -19.59 -10.72 -5.71
CA PRO A 803 -19.84 -9.88 -6.88
C PRO A 803 -21.16 -9.13 -6.74
N ALA A 804 -21.21 -7.88 -7.25
CA ALA A 804 -22.39 -7.02 -7.15
C ALA A 804 -23.69 -7.69 -7.65
N ARG A 805 -23.59 -8.55 -8.68
CA ARG A 805 -24.74 -9.31 -9.21
C ARG A 805 -25.32 -10.30 -8.20
N ALA A 806 -24.48 -10.93 -7.37
CA ALA A 806 -24.95 -11.86 -6.34
C ALA A 806 -25.61 -11.11 -5.17
N LEU A 807 -25.10 -9.93 -4.83
CA LEU A 807 -25.69 -9.06 -3.81
C LEU A 807 -27.03 -8.48 -4.29
N ALA A 808 -27.14 -8.10 -5.56
CA ALA A 808 -28.39 -7.68 -6.18
C ALA A 808 -29.44 -8.80 -6.20
N ALA A 809 -29.04 -10.04 -6.50
CA ALA A 809 -29.94 -11.20 -6.42
C ALA A 809 -30.47 -11.42 -5.01
N GLN A 810 -29.60 -11.37 -4.00
CA GLN A 810 -30.02 -11.50 -2.60
C GLN A 810 -30.98 -10.38 -2.15
N LEU A 811 -30.80 -9.15 -2.65
CA LEU A 811 -31.75 -8.06 -2.40
C LEU A 811 -33.12 -8.31 -3.05
N MET A 812 -33.15 -8.93 -4.24
CA MET A 812 -34.41 -9.36 -4.86
C MET A 812 -35.11 -10.44 -4.03
N ASP A 813 -34.36 -11.43 -3.55
CA ASP A 813 -34.89 -12.47 -2.65
C ASP A 813 -35.39 -11.89 -1.31
N LEU A 814 -34.84 -10.75 -0.89
CA LEU A 814 -35.30 -10.00 0.28
C LEU A 814 -36.51 -9.10 0.00
N GLY A 815 -37.07 -9.14 -1.21
CA GLY A 815 -38.28 -8.41 -1.58
C GLY A 815 -38.02 -7.00 -2.10
N TYR A 816 -36.80 -6.65 -2.52
CA TYR A 816 -36.49 -5.38 -3.20
C TYR A 816 -36.47 -5.54 -4.73
N PRO A 817 -37.34 -4.86 -5.48
CA PRO A 817 -37.42 -5.03 -6.93
C PRO A 817 -36.15 -4.53 -7.63
N HIS A 818 -35.71 -5.25 -8.66
CA HIS A 818 -34.71 -4.78 -9.62
C HIS A 818 -35.36 -3.71 -10.50
N GLU A 819 -34.77 -2.51 -10.61
CA GLU A 819 -35.28 -1.52 -11.56
C GLU A 819 -35.14 -2.08 -12.99
N GLY A 820 -36.28 -2.51 -13.54
CA GLY A 820 -36.42 -3.26 -14.80
C GLY A 820 -37.85 -3.77 -15.00
N GLU A 821 -38.58 -4.07 -13.93
CA GLU A 821 -40.02 -4.34 -14.00
C GLU A 821 -40.82 -3.09 -13.59
N ALA A 822 -41.48 -2.50 -14.59
CA ALA A 822 -42.57 -1.58 -14.38
C ALA A 822 -43.67 -2.31 -13.60
N SER A 823 -43.81 -1.99 -12.30
CA SER A 823 -45.00 -2.40 -11.55
C SER A 823 -46.20 -1.62 -12.10
N ALA A 824 -46.85 -2.23 -13.10
CA ALA A 824 -48.28 -2.10 -13.29
C ALA A 824 -48.97 -2.52 -11.98
N HIS A 825 -50.03 -1.80 -11.63
CA HIS A 825 -50.82 -1.90 -10.40
C HIS A 825 -50.35 -1.03 -9.22
N ARG A 826 -50.81 0.22 -9.24
CA ARG A 826 -51.33 0.86 -8.02
C ARG A 826 -52.78 1.33 -8.25
N PRO A 827 -53.69 1.11 -7.28
CA PRO A 827 -55.04 1.65 -7.35
C PRO A 827 -55.03 3.17 -7.14
N LEU A 828 -55.98 3.81 -7.81
CA LEU A 828 -56.33 5.22 -7.71
C LEU A 828 -56.59 5.64 -6.25
N HIS A 829 -55.76 6.53 -5.71
CA HIS A 829 -56.20 7.48 -4.69
C HIS A 829 -55.76 8.88 -5.08
N THR A 830 -56.79 9.69 -5.26
CA THR A 830 -56.85 11.04 -5.81
C THR A 830 -55.97 12.02 -5.02
N PRO A 831 -54.97 12.68 -5.62
CA PRO A 831 -54.47 13.94 -5.09
C PRO A 831 -55.61 14.95 -5.22
N LEU A 832 -56.01 15.58 -4.11
CA LEU A 832 -56.88 16.75 -4.12
C LEU A 832 -56.25 17.82 -5.03
N HIS A 833 -56.83 17.96 -6.22
CA HIS A 833 -56.67 19.00 -7.24
C HIS A 833 -55.37 19.82 -7.24
N ARG A 834 -54.41 19.41 -8.09
CA ARG A 834 -53.69 20.35 -8.95
C ARG A 834 -54.41 20.41 -10.30
N ARG A 835 -55.27 21.42 -10.47
CA ARG A 835 -55.63 21.90 -11.80
C ARG A 835 -54.46 22.76 -12.27
N THR A 836 -53.55 22.18 -13.03
CA THR A 836 -52.64 22.94 -13.90
C THR A 836 -52.67 22.29 -15.27
N ALA A 837 -52.74 23.16 -16.28
CA ALA A 837 -52.99 22.86 -17.68
C ALA A 837 -52.24 21.64 -18.22
N ALA A 838 -52.90 20.95 -19.16
CA ALA A 838 -52.41 19.82 -19.95
C ALA A 838 -50.87 19.77 -20.08
N HIS A 839 -50.25 18.97 -19.24
CA HIS A 839 -48.88 18.50 -19.43
C HIS A 839 -48.96 17.30 -20.37
N ASP A 840 -48.64 17.52 -21.64
CA ASP A 840 -48.50 16.47 -22.64
C ASP A 840 -47.38 15.51 -22.22
N PRO A 841 -47.68 14.24 -21.86
CA PRO A 841 -46.66 13.28 -21.40
C PRO A 841 -45.61 12.96 -22.48
N ALA A 842 -45.86 13.34 -23.74
CA ALA A 842 -44.94 13.10 -24.85
C ALA A 842 -43.69 13.99 -24.85
N ARG A 843 -43.65 15.10 -24.08
CA ARG A 843 -42.53 16.06 -24.11
C ARG A 843 -41.33 15.73 -23.20
N HIS A 844 -41.45 14.74 -22.32
CA HIS A 844 -40.37 14.30 -21.41
C HIS A 844 -40.05 12.80 -21.53
N ALA A 845 -40.06 12.27 -22.76
CA ALA A 845 -39.44 10.98 -23.03
C ALA A 845 -37.92 11.10 -22.77
N ARG A 846 -37.45 10.56 -21.64
CA ARG A 846 -36.02 10.30 -21.46
C ARG A 846 -35.58 9.37 -22.60
N PRO A 847 -34.43 9.59 -23.24
CA PRO A 847 -33.92 8.66 -24.24
C PRO A 847 -33.83 7.27 -23.59
N GLU A 848 -34.26 6.24 -24.32
CA GLU A 848 -34.14 4.85 -23.87
C GLU A 848 -32.69 4.56 -23.47
N PRO A 849 -32.45 3.77 -22.41
CA PRO A 849 -31.09 3.38 -22.05
C PRO A 849 -30.46 2.61 -23.20
N LEU A 850 -29.33 3.14 -23.71
CA LEU A 850 -28.51 2.45 -24.70
C LEU A 850 -28.17 1.03 -24.27
N GLY A 851 -28.08 0.11 -25.23
CA GLY A 851 -27.48 -1.20 -24.99
C GLY A 851 -26.01 -1.07 -24.58
N THR A 852 -25.49 -2.03 -23.81
CA THR A 852 -24.12 -2.02 -23.24
C THR A 852 -23.04 -1.72 -24.30
N ALA A 853 -23.19 -2.24 -25.51
CA ALA A 853 -22.26 -2.04 -26.62
C ALA A 853 -22.25 -0.60 -27.17
N GLU A 854 -23.40 0.07 -27.22
CA GLU A 854 -23.52 1.44 -27.70
C GLU A 854 -23.02 2.43 -26.65
N TYR A 855 -23.25 2.14 -25.36
CA TYR A 855 -22.68 2.92 -24.26
C TYR A 855 -21.15 2.83 -24.23
N GLU A 856 -20.57 1.66 -24.44
CA GLU A 856 -19.10 1.49 -24.53
C GLU A 856 -18.50 2.17 -25.77
N ARG A 857 -19.25 2.23 -26.87
CA ARG A 857 -18.84 2.98 -28.07
C ARG A 857 -18.85 4.48 -27.78
N TRP A 858 -19.93 4.99 -27.21
CA TRP A 858 -20.04 6.39 -26.80
C TRP A 858 -18.95 6.77 -25.80
N ARG A 859 -18.69 5.96 -24.77
CA ARG A 859 -17.67 6.23 -23.75
C ARG A 859 -16.28 6.38 -24.37
N ARG A 860 -15.90 5.45 -25.27
CA ARG A 860 -14.61 5.52 -25.97
C ARG A 860 -14.50 6.78 -26.85
N THR A 861 -15.57 7.15 -27.55
CA THR A 861 -15.60 8.37 -28.36
C THR A 861 -15.55 9.63 -27.49
N ALA A 862 -16.28 9.68 -26.38
CA ALA A 862 -16.30 10.83 -25.46
C ALA A 862 -14.93 11.10 -24.83
N GLU A 863 -14.17 10.06 -24.48
CA GLU A 863 -12.82 10.21 -23.94
C GLU A 863 -11.85 10.86 -24.96
N THR A 864 -12.03 10.61 -26.27
CA THR A 864 -11.14 11.08 -27.33
C THR A 864 -11.62 12.31 -28.10
N GLU A 865 -12.93 12.60 -28.14
CA GLU A 865 -13.53 13.63 -28.99
C GLU A 865 -13.76 14.94 -28.21
N PRO A 866 -13.00 16.02 -28.50
CA PRO A 866 -13.14 17.29 -27.79
C PRO A 866 -14.52 17.93 -27.96
N LEU A 867 -15.22 17.70 -29.08
CA LEU A 867 -16.55 18.27 -29.34
C LEU A 867 -17.62 17.80 -28.35
N LEU A 868 -17.41 16.67 -27.67
CA LEU A 868 -18.35 16.11 -26.70
C LEU A 868 -18.13 16.62 -25.27
N ARG A 869 -17.12 17.44 -25.02
CA ARG A 869 -16.77 17.95 -23.67
C ARG A 869 -17.60 19.19 -23.34
N LEU A 870 -18.50 19.08 -22.36
CA LEU A 870 -19.34 20.21 -21.90
C LEU A 870 -18.56 21.26 -21.11
N SER A 871 -17.39 20.90 -20.59
CA SER A 871 -16.52 21.73 -19.77
C SER A 871 -15.08 21.69 -20.28
N ALA A 872 -14.36 22.82 -20.17
CA ALA A 872 -12.95 22.90 -20.51
C ALA A 872 -12.09 22.06 -19.53
N PRO A 873 -10.96 21.48 -19.98
CA PRO A 873 -9.99 20.85 -19.08
C PRO A 873 -9.49 21.87 -18.05
N GLY A 874 -9.70 21.61 -16.76
CA GLY A 874 -9.33 22.53 -15.66
C GLY A 874 -10.48 23.37 -15.08
N SER A 875 -11.72 23.20 -15.56
CA SER A 875 -12.90 23.80 -14.92
C SER A 875 -13.07 23.32 -13.47
N SER A 876 -13.51 24.21 -12.59
CA SER A 876 -13.86 23.93 -11.19
C SER A 876 -14.96 22.86 -11.03
N THR A 877 -15.71 22.57 -12.10
CA THR A 877 -16.84 21.62 -12.12
C THR A 877 -16.47 20.19 -12.55
N GLY A 878 -15.20 19.96 -12.93
CA GLY A 878 -14.69 18.67 -13.42
C GLY A 878 -15.09 18.34 -14.86
N LEU A 879 -14.42 17.35 -15.46
CA LEU A 879 -14.68 16.92 -16.85
C LEU A 879 -16.09 16.32 -16.99
N ARG A 880 -16.91 16.88 -17.88
CA ARG A 880 -18.27 16.45 -18.20
C ARG A 880 -18.44 16.26 -19.71
N PHE A 881 -19.25 15.28 -20.11
CA PHE A 881 -19.49 14.92 -21.51
C PHE A 881 -20.98 14.96 -21.87
N LEU A 882 -21.29 15.31 -23.13
CA LEU A 882 -22.63 15.21 -23.71
C LEU A 882 -23.09 13.75 -23.75
N GLY A 883 -24.21 13.46 -23.09
CA GLY A 883 -24.85 12.14 -23.14
C GLY A 883 -25.34 11.79 -24.56
N PRO A 884 -25.38 10.50 -24.91
CA PRO A 884 -25.86 10.07 -26.23
C PRO A 884 -27.36 10.33 -26.38
N GLY A 885 -27.79 10.72 -27.59
CA GLY A 885 -29.20 11.03 -27.89
C GLY A 885 -29.77 12.29 -27.23
N GLY A 886 -28.94 13.07 -26.51
CA GLY A 886 -29.36 14.29 -25.80
C GLY A 886 -29.50 15.51 -26.72
N ASP A 887 -30.24 16.51 -26.25
CA ASP A 887 -30.24 17.85 -26.84
C ASP A 887 -28.91 18.55 -26.54
N VAL A 888 -28.32 19.19 -27.55
CA VAL A 888 -27.10 19.97 -27.37
C VAL A 888 -27.47 21.38 -26.92
N PRO A 889 -27.04 21.85 -25.72
CA PRO A 889 -27.37 23.19 -25.26
C PRO A 889 -26.80 24.29 -26.18
N PRO A 890 -27.53 25.39 -26.44
CA PRO A 890 -27.04 26.49 -27.28
C PRO A 890 -25.72 27.10 -26.78
N GLY A 891 -25.51 27.16 -25.46
CA GLY A 891 -24.25 27.61 -24.85
C GLY A 891 -23.05 26.76 -25.23
N HIS A 892 -23.23 25.43 -25.36
CA HIS A 892 -22.17 24.51 -25.79
C HIS A 892 -21.77 24.76 -27.25
N ILE A 893 -22.75 24.99 -28.12
CA ILE A 893 -22.52 25.31 -29.53
C ILE A 893 -21.76 26.65 -29.65
N ALA A 894 -22.18 27.66 -28.89
CA ALA A 894 -21.52 28.96 -28.85
C ALA A 894 -20.08 28.88 -28.31
N ALA A 895 -19.86 28.10 -27.25
CA ALA A 895 -18.54 27.86 -26.67
C ALA A 895 -17.59 27.19 -27.67
N LEU A 896 -18.05 26.16 -28.38
CA LEU A 896 -17.26 25.47 -29.40
C LEU A 896 -16.97 26.37 -30.61
N ALA A 897 -17.93 27.19 -31.03
CA ALA A 897 -17.73 28.14 -32.12
C ALA A 897 -16.64 29.16 -31.78
N LEU A 898 -16.62 29.67 -30.55
CA LEU A 898 -15.57 30.56 -30.04
C LEU A 898 -14.22 29.84 -29.89
N ALA A 899 -14.21 28.66 -29.26
CA ALA A 899 -12.98 27.94 -28.94
C ALA A 899 -12.26 27.40 -30.19
N LEU A 900 -13.01 27.06 -31.24
CA LEU A 900 -12.48 26.49 -32.49
C LEU A 900 -12.35 27.53 -33.62
N ASP A 901 -12.76 28.78 -33.39
CA ASP A 901 -12.91 29.84 -34.41
C ASP A 901 -13.69 29.35 -35.65
N LEU A 902 -14.80 28.64 -35.41
CA LEU A 902 -15.67 28.10 -36.44
C LEU A 902 -17.05 28.77 -36.41
N PRO A 903 -17.69 28.99 -37.57
CA PRO A 903 -19.07 29.44 -37.59
C PRO A 903 -20.00 28.44 -36.90
N THR A 904 -21.04 28.93 -36.22
CA THR A 904 -22.04 28.10 -35.50
C THR A 904 -22.59 26.97 -36.36
N GLY A 905 -22.86 27.22 -37.65
CA GLY A 905 -23.36 26.20 -38.59
C GLY A 905 -22.36 25.06 -38.86
N GLU A 906 -21.05 25.34 -38.86
CA GLU A 906 -20.01 24.33 -39.05
C GLU A 906 -19.84 23.47 -37.79
N VAL A 907 -19.92 24.06 -36.61
CA VAL A 907 -19.95 23.33 -35.32
C VAL A 907 -21.14 22.38 -35.27
N CYS A 908 -22.32 22.85 -35.66
CA CYS A 908 -23.53 22.03 -35.70
C CYS A 908 -23.40 20.84 -36.67
N ARG A 909 -22.84 21.09 -37.86
CA ARG A 909 -22.57 20.03 -38.85
C ARG A 909 -21.64 18.95 -38.30
N ARG A 910 -20.58 19.35 -37.59
CA ARG A 910 -19.62 18.41 -36.98
C ARG A 910 -20.25 17.59 -35.85
N LEU A 911 -21.06 18.21 -34.99
CA LEU A 911 -21.77 17.51 -33.92
C LEU A 911 -22.78 16.49 -34.48
N SER A 912 -23.51 16.84 -35.54
CA SER A 912 -24.43 15.93 -36.22
C SER A 912 -23.71 14.78 -36.94
N ALA A 913 -22.49 15.00 -37.43
CA ALA A 913 -21.69 13.99 -38.13
C ALA A 913 -21.13 12.87 -37.20
N LEU A 914 -21.16 13.06 -35.88
CA LEU A 914 -20.70 12.05 -34.92
C LEU A 914 -21.59 10.80 -34.86
N GLY A 915 -22.81 10.85 -35.42
CA GLY A 915 -23.70 9.68 -35.53
C GLY A 915 -24.23 9.16 -34.19
N LEU A 916 -24.24 10.01 -33.14
CA LEU A 916 -24.65 9.66 -31.77
C LEU A 916 -26.11 10.03 -31.44
N GLY A 917 -26.93 10.33 -32.46
CA GLY A 917 -28.34 10.71 -32.29
C GLY A 917 -28.57 12.06 -31.58
N LEU A 918 -27.55 12.92 -31.51
CA LEU A 918 -27.63 14.23 -30.85
C LEU A 918 -28.62 15.16 -31.58
N ARG A 919 -29.43 15.88 -30.82
CA ARG A 919 -30.36 16.89 -31.35
C ARG A 919 -29.71 18.25 -31.23
N VAL A 920 -29.25 18.79 -32.36
CA VAL A 920 -28.53 20.06 -32.44
C VAL A 920 -29.48 21.15 -32.93
N ASP A 921 -29.68 22.19 -32.12
CA ASP A 921 -30.53 23.33 -32.45
C ASP A 921 -29.77 24.66 -32.34
N SER A 922 -29.49 25.27 -33.49
CA SER A 922 -28.79 26.56 -33.62
C SER A 922 -29.73 27.76 -33.73
N SER A 923 -31.04 27.59 -33.53
CA SER A 923 -32.03 28.66 -33.75
C SER A 923 -31.72 29.93 -32.93
N GLY A 924 -31.66 31.09 -33.58
CA GLY A 924 -31.38 32.36 -32.92
C GLY A 924 -29.90 32.62 -32.56
N LEU A 925 -29.00 31.64 -32.69
CA LEU A 925 -27.56 31.87 -32.49
C LEU A 925 -26.96 32.61 -33.72
N PRO A 926 -26.14 33.65 -33.52
CA PRO A 926 -25.44 34.32 -34.62
C PRO A 926 -24.42 33.38 -35.26
N GLY A 927 -24.06 33.67 -36.52
CA GLY A 927 -23.06 32.88 -37.26
C GLY A 927 -21.67 32.88 -36.60
N ARG A 928 -21.33 33.95 -35.87
CA ARG A 928 -20.17 34.05 -34.99
C ARG A 928 -20.63 34.59 -33.63
N PRO A 929 -20.67 33.75 -32.58
CA PRO A 929 -21.02 34.18 -31.23
C PRO A 929 -19.86 34.98 -30.61
N ASP A 930 -20.18 35.85 -29.65
CA ASP A 930 -19.22 36.59 -28.84
C ASP A 930 -19.26 36.13 -27.36
N HIS A 931 -18.32 36.65 -26.56
CA HIS A 931 -18.23 36.29 -25.15
C HIS A 931 -19.41 36.83 -24.33
N GLU A 932 -20.07 37.91 -24.78
CA GLU A 932 -21.25 38.46 -24.12
C GLU A 932 -22.46 37.51 -24.25
N LEU A 933 -22.68 36.98 -25.46
CA LEU A 933 -23.68 35.94 -25.71
C LEU A 933 -23.35 34.66 -24.94
N LEU A 934 -22.07 34.28 -24.85
CA LEU A 934 -21.68 33.10 -24.08
C LEU A 934 -22.04 33.24 -22.60
N ARG A 935 -21.81 34.42 -22.02
CA ARG A 935 -22.24 34.74 -20.64
C ARG A 935 -23.75 34.69 -20.50
N LEU A 936 -24.49 35.23 -21.47
CA LEU A 936 -25.96 35.18 -21.47
C LEU A 936 -26.51 33.73 -21.50
N LEU A 937 -25.79 32.80 -22.11
CA LEU A 937 -26.19 31.38 -22.25
C LEU A 937 -25.74 30.47 -21.10
N SER A 938 -24.96 30.97 -20.14
CA SER A 938 -24.60 30.26 -18.89
C SER A 938 -25.71 30.43 -17.84
N ARG A 939 -25.95 29.41 -17.01
CA ARG A 939 -26.90 29.49 -15.87
C ARG A 939 -26.48 30.50 -14.81
N SER A 940 -25.18 30.76 -14.68
CA SER A 940 -24.59 31.65 -13.68
C SER A 940 -24.16 33.00 -14.25
N ALA A 941 -24.40 33.26 -15.54
CA ALA A 941 -23.96 34.45 -16.26
C ALA A 941 -22.42 34.68 -16.30
N ASP A 942 -21.65 33.62 -16.07
CA ASP A 942 -20.17 33.61 -16.03
C ASP A 942 -19.53 33.21 -17.37
N GLY A 943 -20.32 32.66 -18.31
CA GLY A 943 -19.83 32.15 -19.59
C GLY A 943 -19.26 30.74 -19.52
N GLU A 944 -19.44 30.04 -18.40
CA GLU A 944 -19.04 28.65 -18.21
C GLU A 944 -20.27 27.71 -18.10
N TYR A 945 -20.01 26.41 -18.20
CA TYR A 945 -20.99 25.38 -17.86
C TYR A 945 -21.36 25.48 -16.36
N PRO A 946 -22.64 25.33 -15.96
CA PRO A 946 -23.77 24.75 -16.71
C PRO A 946 -24.47 25.71 -17.68
N TRP A 947 -24.79 25.22 -18.89
CA TRP A 947 -25.51 25.96 -19.94
C TRP A 947 -27.03 26.01 -19.71
N LEU A 948 -27.69 27.03 -20.25
CA LEU A 948 -29.15 27.09 -20.33
C LEU A 948 -29.69 26.06 -21.34
N GLU A 949 -30.75 25.35 -20.96
CA GLU A 949 -31.44 24.39 -21.82
C GLU A 949 -32.75 24.99 -22.35
N ARG A 950 -33.05 24.81 -23.64
CA ARG A 950 -34.25 25.38 -24.28
C ARG A 950 -35.57 24.87 -23.69
N GLN A 951 -35.55 23.65 -23.15
CA GLN A 951 -36.72 23.05 -22.53
C GLN A 951 -37.04 23.64 -21.16
N GLU A 952 -36.08 24.32 -20.53
CA GLU A 952 -36.29 24.95 -19.23
C GLU A 952 -36.74 26.41 -19.40
N PRO A 953 -37.84 26.82 -18.74
CA PRO A 953 -38.23 28.21 -18.73
C PRO A 953 -37.23 29.06 -17.93
N VAL A 954 -36.94 30.26 -18.41
CA VAL A 954 -36.08 31.23 -17.73
C VAL A 954 -36.86 31.88 -16.60
N THR A 955 -36.32 31.83 -15.38
CA THR A 955 -36.98 32.41 -14.20
C THR A 955 -36.79 33.94 -14.14
N PRO A 956 -37.72 34.69 -13.51
CA PRO A 956 -37.52 36.13 -13.29
C PRO A 956 -36.22 36.46 -12.56
N ARG A 957 -35.81 35.63 -11.58
CA ARG A 957 -34.55 35.80 -10.85
C ARG A 957 -33.33 35.68 -11.77
N MET A 958 -33.34 34.72 -12.68
CA MET A 958 -32.23 34.55 -13.65
C MET A 958 -32.11 35.79 -14.53
N ILE A 959 -33.23 36.34 -15.03
CA ILE A 959 -33.21 37.57 -15.84
C ILE A 959 -32.55 38.73 -15.08
N VAL A 960 -32.94 38.96 -13.81
CA VAL A 960 -32.33 40.01 -12.98
C VAL A 960 -30.85 39.73 -12.69
N THR A 961 -30.48 38.47 -12.46
CA THR A 961 -29.08 38.05 -12.23
C THR A 961 -28.21 38.32 -13.46
N HIS A 962 -28.69 37.91 -14.64
CA HIS A 962 -28.00 38.12 -15.90
C HIS A 962 -27.92 39.60 -16.28
N ALA A 963 -28.94 40.38 -15.95
CA ALA A 963 -28.96 41.83 -16.13
C ALA A 963 -27.88 42.55 -15.32
N GLU A 964 -27.75 42.23 -14.04
CA GLU A 964 -26.69 42.75 -13.18
C GLU A 964 -25.31 42.33 -13.68
N ALA A 965 -25.11 41.04 -13.98
CA ALA A 965 -23.82 40.52 -14.43
C ALA A 965 -23.35 41.11 -15.77
N LEU A 966 -24.28 41.41 -16.68
CA LEU A 966 -24.00 41.96 -18.01
C LEU A 966 -24.07 43.50 -18.06
N GLY A 967 -24.51 44.16 -16.98
CA GLY A 967 -24.72 45.61 -16.95
C GLY A 967 -25.83 46.09 -17.90
N LEU A 968 -26.82 45.24 -18.16
CA LEU A 968 -27.94 45.50 -19.09
C LEU A 968 -29.25 45.67 -18.31
N PRO A 969 -30.23 46.44 -18.82
CA PRO A 969 -31.57 46.48 -18.20
C PRO A 969 -32.23 45.08 -18.21
N PRO A 970 -32.91 44.64 -17.14
CA PRO A 970 -33.55 43.33 -17.07
C PRO A 970 -34.53 43.03 -18.22
N LEU A 971 -35.24 44.05 -18.70
CA LEU A 971 -36.15 43.91 -19.84
C LEU A 971 -35.40 43.56 -21.13
N VAL A 972 -34.22 44.15 -21.34
CA VAL A 972 -33.35 43.86 -22.49
C VAL A 972 -32.83 42.42 -22.43
N VAL A 973 -32.46 41.94 -21.23
CA VAL A 973 -32.03 40.55 -21.03
C VAL A 973 -33.15 39.55 -21.29
N ARG A 974 -34.37 39.84 -20.80
CA ARG A 974 -35.58 39.04 -21.09
C ARG A 974 -35.79 38.94 -22.60
N ASP A 975 -35.76 40.07 -23.30
CA ASP A 975 -36.06 40.12 -24.73
C ASP A 975 -34.97 39.44 -25.56
N ARG A 976 -33.69 39.58 -25.17
CA ARG A 976 -32.57 38.86 -25.80
C ARG A 976 -32.68 37.34 -25.61
N LEU A 977 -32.99 36.87 -24.40
CA LEU A 977 -33.23 35.43 -24.16
C LEU A 977 -34.45 34.92 -24.94
N GLY A 978 -35.51 35.73 -25.04
CA GLY A 978 -36.67 35.43 -25.88
C GLY A 978 -36.31 35.31 -27.37
N ALA A 979 -35.51 36.25 -27.89
CA ALA A 979 -35.02 36.22 -29.27
C ALA A 979 -34.10 35.02 -29.57
N LEU A 980 -33.37 34.55 -28.57
CA LEU A 980 -32.57 33.32 -28.63
C LEU A 980 -33.43 32.05 -28.54
N GLY A 981 -34.75 32.16 -28.39
CA GLY A 981 -35.70 31.03 -28.40
C GLY A 981 -35.91 30.36 -27.05
N PHE A 982 -35.61 31.04 -25.93
CA PHE A 982 -35.96 30.57 -24.59
C PHE A 982 -37.37 30.99 -24.18
N THR A 983 -38.04 30.19 -23.34
CA THR A 983 -39.34 30.57 -22.76
C THR A 983 -39.11 31.54 -21.60
N VAL A 984 -39.52 32.80 -21.77
CA VAL A 984 -39.38 33.86 -20.76
C VAL A 984 -40.71 34.20 -20.09
N PRO A 985 -40.72 34.76 -18.86
CA PRO A 985 -41.95 35.11 -18.14
C PRO A 985 -42.77 36.18 -18.90
N ALA A 986 -44.08 35.95 -19.03
CA ALA A 986 -44.99 36.85 -19.75
C ALA A 986 -45.26 38.17 -18.99
N LEU A 987 -45.33 38.12 -17.66
CA LEU A 987 -45.43 39.29 -16.79
C LEU A 987 -44.06 39.57 -16.18
N PHE A 988 -43.53 40.77 -16.42
CA PHE A 988 -42.25 41.21 -15.88
C PHE A 988 -42.30 42.74 -15.70
N PRO A 989 -42.07 43.25 -14.48
CA PRO A 989 -42.20 44.68 -14.18
C PRO A 989 -41.14 45.52 -14.93
N GLU A 990 -41.54 46.69 -15.43
CA GLU A 990 -40.64 47.60 -16.16
C GLU A 990 -39.59 48.24 -15.25
N ASP A 991 -39.90 48.39 -13.96
CA ASP A 991 -39.02 48.91 -12.91
C ASP A 991 -38.24 47.79 -12.18
N ALA A 992 -38.07 46.62 -12.80
CA ALA A 992 -37.27 45.53 -12.25
C ALA A 992 -35.80 45.93 -12.09
N ASP A 993 -35.22 45.65 -10.91
CA ASP A 993 -33.81 45.90 -10.63
C ASP A 993 -33.19 44.84 -9.71
N ALA A 994 -31.90 44.99 -9.41
CA ALA A 994 -31.16 44.11 -8.49
C ALA A 994 -31.73 44.14 -7.05
N GLY A 995 -32.39 45.21 -6.63
CA GLY A 995 -33.06 45.29 -5.33
C GLY A 995 -34.18 44.26 -5.13
N ASP A 996 -34.66 43.64 -6.20
CA ASP A 996 -35.68 42.58 -6.16
C ASP A 996 -35.13 41.19 -5.81
N PHE A 997 -33.80 41.01 -5.76
CA PHE A 997 -33.17 39.72 -5.44
C PHE A 997 -33.70 39.05 -4.17
N PRO A 998 -33.97 39.76 -3.04
CA PRO A 998 -34.50 39.12 -1.83
C PRO A 998 -35.94 38.64 -1.99
N SER A 999 -36.68 39.20 -2.96
CA SER A 999 -38.09 38.89 -3.21
C SER A 999 -38.31 37.78 -4.23
N LEU A 1000 -37.29 37.35 -4.98
CA LEU A 1000 -37.41 36.27 -5.99
C LEU A 1000 -36.81 34.91 -5.55
N PRO A 1001 -37.47 33.76 -5.79
CA PRO A 1001 -37.10 32.45 -5.23
C PRO A 1001 -35.74 31.90 -5.70
N LEU A 1002 -35.03 31.24 -4.77
CA LEU A 1002 -33.72 30.60 -4.99
C LEU A 1002 -33.89 29.16 -5.51
N TRP A 1003 -33.65 28.98 -6.82
CA TRP A 1003 -33.30 27.74 -7.53
C TRP A 1003 -34.05 26.42 -7.21
N LYS A 1004 -35.03 26.09 -8.07
CA LYS A 1004 -35.22 24.82 -8.81
C LYS A 1004 -36.24 25.15 -9.92
N PRO A 1005 -35.88 25.12 -11.23
CA PRO A 1005 -36.67 25.78 -12.28
C PRO A 1005 -38.10 25.24 -12.47
N GLN A 1006 -38.35 24.01 -12.04
CA GLN A 1006 -39.52 23.25 -12.51
C GLN A 1006 -40.73 23.36 -11.56
N ASP A 1007 -40.51 23.72 -10.29
CA ASP A 1007 -41.55 23.63 -9.26
C ASP A 1007 -42.25 24.98 -8.96
N PHE A 1008 -41.58 26.11 -9.22
CA PHE A 1008 -41.97 27.43 -8.69
C PHE A 1008 -41.87 28.56 -9.72
N MET A 1009 -42.51 28.39 -10.88
CA MET A 1009 -42.63 29.39 -11.93
C MET A 1009 -43.94 30.17 -11.82
N PRO A 1010 -44.01 31.48 -12.11
CA PRO A 1010 -45.28 32.20 -12.27
C PRO A 1010 -46.20 31.48 -13.28
N PRO A 1011 -47.49 31.24 -12.97
CA PRO A 1011 -48.26 31.66 -11.78
C PRO A 1011 -48.27 30.65 -10.60
N GLY A 1012 -47.39 29.66 -10.55
CA GLY A 1012 -47.34 28.60 -9.53
C GLY A 1012 -47.11 29.04 -8.08
N PRO A 1013 -47.42 28.16 -7.10
CA PRO A 1013 -47.35 28.46 -5.67
C PRO A 1013 -45.91 28.58 -5.17
N LEU A 1014 -45.70 29.13 -3.97
CA LEU A 1014 -44.37 29.26 -3.35
C LEU A 1014 -44.29 28.59 -1.98
N PRO A 1015 -43.13 28.03 -1.57
CA PRO A 1015 -42.95 27.46 -0.24
C PRO A 1015 -43.14 28.49 0.88
N TYR A 1016 -43.76 28.11 1.99
CA TYR A 1016 -43.90 29.00 3.16
C TYR A 1016 -42.54 29.37 3.77
N ALA A 1017 -41.56 28.45 3.74
CA ALA A 1017 -40.18 28.73 4.13
C ALA A 1017 -39.54 29.89 3.37
N TYR A 1018 -39.96 30.09 2.12
CA TYR A 1018 -39.49 31.20 1.31
C TYR A 1018 -40.28 32.49 1.59
N LEU A 1019 -41.60 32.39 1.75
CA LEU A 1019 -42.46 33.54 2.02
C LEU A 1019 -42.13 34.18 3.38
N PHE A 1020 -41.74 33.39 4.39
CA PHE A 1020 -41.47 33.86 5.76
C PHE A 1020 -39.97 33.95 6.11
N ALA A 1021 -39.09 33.99 5.10
CA ALA A 1021 -37.64 34.00 5.31
C ALA A 1021 -37.13 35.19 6.16
N ASP A 1022 -37.88 36.29 6.23
CA ASP A 1022 -37.55 37.49 7.02
C ASP A 1022 -37.98 37.39 8.50
N GLY A 1023 -38.13 36.17 9.04
CA GLY A 1023 -38.54 35.96 10.43
C GLY A 1023 -40.02 36.29 10.68
N GLY A 1024 -40.87 36.20 9.66
CA GLY A 1024 -42.31 36.36 9.79
C GLY A 1024 -42.81 37.81 9.94
N ASP A 1025 -41.98 38.83 9.71
CA ASP A 1025 -42.42 40.24 9.77
C ASP A 1025 -43.58 40.52 8.80
N PRO A 1026 -44.78 40.91 9.28
CA PRO A 1026 -45.94 41.17 8.44
C PRO A 1026 -45.73 42.28 7.40
N GLU A 1027 -44.94 43.32 7.71
CA GLU A 1027 -44.72 44.45 6.80
C GLU A 1027 -43.75 44.10 5.67
N ALA A 1028 -42.65 43.42 5.98
CA ALA A 1028 -41.77 42.82 4.97
C ALA A 1028 -42.52 41.82 4.07
N LEU A 1029 -43.36 40.97 4.67
CA LEU A 1029 -44.19 40.01 3.93
C LEU A 1029 -45.17 40.72 2.96
N ARG A 1030 -45.78 41.83 3.39
CA ARG A 1030 -46.68 42.64 2.55
C ARG A 1030 -45.97 43.16 1.30
N LYS A 1031 -44.77 43.72 1.46
CA LYS A 1031 -43.93 44.21 0.34
C LYS A 1031 -43.51 43.07 -0.59
N ARG A 1032 -43.10 41.93 -0.02
CA ARG A 1032 -42.69 40.73 -0.77
C ARG A 1032 -43.83 40.16 -1.61
N ILE A 1033 -45.04 40.02 -1.04
CA ILE A 1033 -46.22 39.54 -1.76
C ILE A 1033 -46.59 40.48 -2.91
N ALA A 1034 -46.57 41.80 -2.67
CA ALA A 1034 -46.85 42.79 -3.72
C ALA A 1034 -45.86 42.68 -4.88
N ARG A 1035 -44.55 42.55 -4.57
CA ARG A 1035 -43.51 42.41 -5.60
C ARG A 1035 -43.62 41.09 -6.36
N LEU A 1036 -43.84 39.96 -5.66
CA LEU A 1036 -44.05 38.65 -6.29
C LEU A 1036 -45.27 38.64 -7.24
N ARG A 1037 -46.37 39.30 -6.87
CA ARG A 1037 -47.53 39.45 -7.77
C ARG A 1037 -47.20 40.25 -9.03
N ALA A 1038 -46.33 41.28 -8.94
CA ALA A 1038 -45.87 42.05 -10.10
C ALA A 1038 -45.06 41.19 -11.10
N TYR A 1039 -44.37 40.14 -10.61
CA TYR A 1039 -43.70 39.12 -11.44
C TYR A 1039 -44.63 37.97 -11.87
N GLY A 1040 -45.93 38.05 -11.59
CA GLY A 1040 -46.95 37.11 -12.06
C GLY A 1040 -47.22 35.89 -11.17
N PHE A 1041 -46.71 35.84 -9.92
CA PHE A 1041 -46.99 34.73 -9.00
C PHE A 1041 -48.42 34.80 -8.43
N ASP A 1042 -49.15 33.67 -8.41
CA ASP A 1042 -50.48 33.56 -7.81
C ASP A 1042 -50.37 33.15 -6.33
N LEU A 1043 -50.46 34.14 -5.44
CA LEU A 1043 -50.35 33.95 -4.00
C LEU A 1043 -51.69 34.24 -3.30
N PRO A 1044 -52.38 33.23 -2.73
CA PRO A 1044 -53.66 33.41 -2.04
C PRO A 1044 -53.53 34.00 -0.62
N LEU A 1045 -52.36 34.51 -0.23
CA LEU A 1045 -52.09 35.11 1.09
C LEU A 1045 -52.46 36.60 1.13
N GLU A 1046 -52.96 37.06 2.26
CA GLU A 1046 -53.20 38.48 2.57
C GLU A 1046 -52.62 38.83 3.93
N VAL A 1047 -52.01 40.02 4.08
CA VAL A 1047 -51.51 40.48 5.39
C VAL A 1047 -52.58 41.33 6.06
N PRO A 1048 -53.11 40.95 7.25
CA PRO A 1048 -54.11 41.71 7.99
C PRO A 1048 -53.70 43.17 8.23
N ALA A 1049 -54.69 44.08 8.26
CA ALA A 1049 -54.44 45.51 8.48
C ALA A 1049 -53.81 45.82 9.85
N ARG A 1050 -54.04 44.97 10.86
CA ARG A 1050 -53.44 45.05 12.19
C ARG A 1050 -52.98 43.64 12.61
N PRO A 1051 -51.70 43.29 12.43
CA PRO A 1051 -51.14 42.02 12.91
C PRO A 1051 -51.24 41.89 14.43
N GLY A 1052 -51.48 40.69 14.92
CA GLY A 1052 -51.50 40.33 16.34
C GLY A 1052 -50.09 40.19 16.94
N PRO A 1053 -50.00 40.06 18.28
CA PRO A 1053 -48.72 40.05 19.00
C PRO A 1053 -47.87 38.79 18.75
N PHE A 1054 -48.48 37.67 18.37
CA PHE A 1054 -47.79 36.39 18.12
C PHE A 1054 -47.61 36.07 16.62
N ASP A 1055 -48.06 36.97 15.73
CA ASP A 1055 -48.12 36.72 14.28
C ASP A 1055 -46.72 36.50 13.70
N ALA A 1056 -45.74 37.33 14.08
CA ALA A 1056 -44.36 37.20 13.60
C ALA A 1056 -43.70 35.88 14.03
N GLU A 1057 -43.93 35.46 15.28
CA GLU A 1057 -43.36 34.22 15.84
C GLU A 1057 -44.00 32.98 15.20
N ILE A 1058 -45.33 33.00 14.99
CA ILE A 1058 -46.06 31.91 14.31
C ILE A 1058 -45.63 31.81 12.84
N LEU A 1059 -45.52 32.93 12.12
CA LEU A 1059 -45.09 32.94 10.72
C LEU A 1059 -43.61 32.57 10.57
N SER A 1060 -42.75 32.99 11.51
CA SER A 1060 -41.34 32.58 11.55
C SER A 1060 -41.19 31.07 11.75
N ALA A 1061 -41.91 30.51 12.72
CA ALA A 1061 -41.93 29.07 12.96
C ALA A 1061 -42.56 28.28 11.79
N ALA A 1062 -43.59 28.84 11.14
CA ALA A 1062 -44.15 28.33 9.90
C ALA A 1062 -43.15 28.31 8.73
N GLY A 1063 -42.14 29.19 8.78
CA GLY A 1063 -41.01 29.18 7.85
C GLY A 1063 -40.15 27.91 7.92
N ALA A 1064 -40.26 27.11 8.99
CA ALA A 1064 -39.61 25.80 9.07
C ALA A 1064 -40.30 24.72 8.21
N TRP A 1065 -41.52 24.97 7.70
CA TRP A 1065 -42.27 24.05 6.86
C TRP A 1065 -41.78 24.07 5.41
N ARG A 1066 -40.52 23.67 5.21
CA ARG A 1066 -39.81 23.68 3.91
C ARG A 1066 -40.55 22.98 2.78
N GLU A 1067 -41.45 22.10 3.13
CA GLU A 1067 -42.15 21.25 2.19
C GLU A 1067 -43.56 21.78 1.84
N LEU A 1068 -44.18 22.64 2.66
CA LEU A 1068 -45.53 23.17 2.40
C LEU A 1068 -45.47 24.44 1.54
N THR A 1069 -46.43 24.58 0.63
CA THR A 1069 -46.57 25.72 -0.30
C THR A 1069 -47.84 26.52 -0.04
N SER A 1070 -47.90 27.74 -0.58
CA SER A 1070 -49.05 28.65 -0.50
C SER A 1070 -50.37 28.06 -1.04
N ALA A 1071 -50.33 26.98 -1.82
CA ALA A 1071 -51.53 26.28 -2.30
C ALA A 1071 -52.04 25.20 -1.33
N ASP A 1072 -51.18 24.71 -0.43
CA ASP A 1072 -51.48 23.55 0.42
C ASP A 1072 -52.37 23.94 1.60
N VAL A 1073 -53.24 23.00 1.99
CA VAL A 1073 -53.95 23.05 3.28
C VAL A 1073 -53.01 22.45 4.33
N ILE A 1074 -52.71 23.20 5.38
CA ILE A 1074 -51.77 22.82 6.43
C ILE A 1074 -52.38 21.74 7.33
N PRO A 1075 -51.76 20.55 7.44
CA PRO A 1075 -52.23 19.53 8.37
C PRO A 1075 -52.14 19.98 9.83
N PHE A 1076 -53.10 19.57 10.66
CA PHE A 1076 -53.22 20.05 12.05
C PHE A 1076 -52.01 19.69 12.93
N HIS A 1077 -51.32 18.57 12.67
CA HIS A 1077 -50.11 18.21 13.41
C HIS A 1077 -48.97 19.23 13.29
N PHE A 1078 -48.91 20.04 12.22
CA PHE A 1078 -47.93 21.13 12.12
C PHE A 1078 -48.21 22.26 13.12
N VAL A 1079 -49.44 22.39 13.62
CA VAL A 1079 -49.85 23.41 14.61
C VAL A 1079 -49.39 23.05 16.02
N LEU A 1080 -49.30 21.75 16.33
CA LEU A 1080 -49.04 21.26 17.70
C LEU A 1080 -47.66 21.67 18.25
N PRO A 1081 -46.55 21.57 17.49
CA PRO A 1081 -45.26 22.09 17.95
C PRO A 1081 -45.27 23.60 18.17
N LEU A 1082 -45.92 24.38 17.31
CA LEU A 1082 -46.01 25.84 17.50
C LEU A 1082 -46.81 26.20 18.75
N ALA A 1083 -47.95 25.54 18.97
CA ALA A 1083 -48.77 25.72 20.17
C ALA A 1083 -47.98 25.38 21.45
N ARG A 1084 -47.17 24.31 21.42
CA ARG A 1084 -46.29 23.91 22.53
C ARG A 1084 -45.18 24.93 22.77
N ASP A 1085 -44.47 25.32 21.72
CA ASP A 1085 -43.26 26.14 21.82
C ASP A 1085 -43.59 27.60 22.20
N LEU A 1086 -44.75 28.11 21.73
CA LEU A 1086 -45.27 29.43 22.08
C LEU A 1086 -46.19 29.43 23.31
N ASN A 1087 -46.45 28.25 23.88
CA ASN A 1087 -47.32 28.05 25.05
C ASN A 1087 -48.72 28.71 24.92
N ILE A 1088 -49.35 28.52 23.76
CA ILE A 1088 -50.70 29.03 23.44
C ILE A 1088 -51.61 27.89 22.95
N PRO A 1089 -52.95 28.01 23.11
CA PRO A 1089 -53.89 27.03 22.57
C PRO A 1089 -53.72 26.80 21.06
N PRO A 1090 -53.81 25.56 20.54
CA PRO A 1090 -53.75 25.28 19.10
C PRO A 1090 -54.76 26.10 18.28
N ALA A 1091 -55.97 26.33 18.81
CA ALA A 1091 -57.00 27.15 18.17
C ALA A 1091 -56.54 28.60 17.92
N ASP A 1092 -55.69 29.17 18.79
CA ASP A 1092 -55.16 30.52 18.64
C ASP A 1092 -54.12 30.59 17.50
N VAL A 1093 -53.30 29.55 17.35
CA VAL A 1093 -52.36 29.42 16.21
C VAL A 1093 -53.13 29.28 14.89
N VAL A 1094 -54.20 28.46 14.85
CA VAL A 1094 -55.05 28.32 13.67
C VAL A 1094 -55.73 29.65 13.32
N ARG A 1095 -56.19 30.40 14.31
CA ARG A 1095 -56.80 31.72 14.11
C ARG A 1095 -55.83 32.70 13.45
N VAL A 1096 -54.56 32.71 13.89
CA VAL A 1096 -53.50 33.54 13.28
C VAL A 1096 -53.24 33.09 11.83
N LEU A 1097 -53.02 31.81 11.56
CA LEU A 1097 -52.79 31.34 10.18
C LEU A 1097 -53.98 31.68 9.26
N THR A 1098 -55.21 31.51 9.76
CA THR A 1098 -56.44 31.81 9.01
C THR A 1098 -56.58 33.31 8.71
N SER A 1099 -56.12 34.20 9.59
CA SER A 1099 -56.16 35.66 9.34
C SER A 1099 -55.28 36.06 8.16
N TYR A 1100 -54.21 35.30 7.88
CA TYR A 1100 -53.35 35.45 6.71
C TYR A 1100 -53.84 34.69 5.47
N ARG A 1101 -55.08 34.17 5.50
CA ARG A 1101 -55.69 33.30 4.48
C ARG A 1101 -55.00 31.94 4.30
N ILE A 1102 -54.19 31.51 5.26
CA ILE A 1102 -53.55 30.19 5.26
C ILE A 1102 -54.57 29.16 5.77
N ARG A 1103 -54.88 28.17 4.94
CA ARG A 1103 -55.88 27.14 5.27
C ARG A 1103 -55.26 26.05 6.13
N VAL A 1104 -55.87 25.74 7.26
CA VAL A 1104 -55.50 24.60 8.12
C VAL A 1104 -56.59 23.53 8.03
N SER A 1105 -56.21 22.26 8.05
CA SER A 1105 -57.11 21.11 7.92
C SER A 1105 -58.19 21.00 9.02
N ARG A 1106 -57.94 21.60 10.20
CA ARG A 1106 -58.84 21.57 11.36
C ARG A 1106 -58.73 22.89 12.13
N ALA A 1107 -59.82 23.26 12.82
CA ALA A 1107 -59.90 24.47 13.64
C ALA A 1107 -59.43 24.26 15.09
N ASP A 1108 -59.57 23.05 15.63
CA ASP A 1108 -59.23 22.70 17.01
C ASP A 1108 -58.86 21.21 17.16
N MET A 1109 -58.45 20.82 18.37
CA MET A 1109 -58.06 19.47 18.77
C MET A 1109 -59.15 18.41 18.43
N PRO A 1110 -58.76 17.18 18.05
CA PRO A 1110 -59.71 16.08 17.91
C PRO A 1110 -60.44 15.75 19.22
N ASP A 1111 -61.74 15.45 19.10
CA ASP A 1111 -62.58 15.09 20.26
C ASP A 1111 -62.02 13.86 20.99
N GLY A 1112 -61.80 14.00 22.30
CA GLY A 1112 -61.32 12.92 23.16
C GLY A 1112 -59.81 12.66 23.14
N MET A 1113 -59.00 13.52 22.50
CA MET A 1113 -57.53 13.45 22.50
C MET A 1113 -56.93 14.59 23.33
N SER A 1114 -56.04 14.27 24.28
CA SER A 1114 -55.35 15.31 25.06
C SER A 1114 -54.22 15.97 24.26
N PHE A 1115 -53.88 17.22 24.59
CA PHE A 1115 -52.76 17.94 23.98
C PHE A 1115 -51.43 17.17 24.09
N LYS A 1116 -51.19 16.50 25.24
CA LYS A 1116 -49.99 15.70 25.47
C LYS A 1116 -49.93 14.47 24.55
N GLU A 1117 -51.06 13.81 24.30
CA GLU A 1117 -51.14 12.67 23.38
C GLU A 1117 -50.96 13.09 21.92
N ALA A 1118 -51.58 14.21 21.52
CA ALA A 1118 -51.43 14.77 20.19
C ALA A 1118 -49.98 15.18 19.90
N VAL A 1119 -49.33 15.87 20.84
CA VAL A 1119 -47.91 16.23 20.73
C VAL A 1119 -47.03 14.99 20.73
N ALA A 1120 -47.33 13.96 21.53
CA ALA A 1120 -46.55 12.73 21.53
C ALA A 1120 -46.61 11.98 20.19
N LEU A 1121 -47.78 11.97 19.52
CA LEU A 1121 -47.94 11.41 18.17
C LEU A 1121 -47.27 12.28 17.09
N ALA A 1122 -47.27 13.60 17.26
CA ALA A 1122 -46.63 14.54 16.33
C ALA A 1122 -45.09 14.57 16.47
N ASP A 1123 -44.54 14.44 17.69
CA ASP A 1123 -43.10 14.42 17.97
C ASP A 1123 -42.38 13.17 17.44
N VAL A 1124 -43.11 12.09 17.12
CA VAL A 1124 -42.54 10.90 16.46
C VAL A 1124 -41.90 11.28 15.12
N ASP A 1125 -42.51 12.22 14.39
CA ASP A 1125 -42.00 12.76 13.13
C ASP A 1125 -40.71 13.58 13.34
N ALA A 1126 -40.63 14.34 14.45
CA ALA A 1126 -39.49 15.19 14.78
C ALA A 1126 -38.24 14.40 15.25
N ARG A 1127 -38.42 13.28 15.98
CA ARG A 1127 -37.31 12.43 16.48
C ARG A 1127 -36.79 11.46 15.42
N HIS A 1128 -37.65 11.06 14.48
CA HIS A 1128 -37.29 10.21 13.37
C HIS A 1128 -37.45 10.98 12.07
N ARG A 1129 -36.47 11.85 11.76
CA ARG A 1129 -36.35 12.67 10.51
C ARG A 1129 -36.43 11.85 9.19
N SER A 1130 -36.61 10.52 9.29
CA SER A 1130 -36.79 9.53 8.23
C SER A 1130 -38.26 9.32 7.82
N LEU A 1131 -39.25 9.80 8.57
CA LEU A 1131 -40.67 9.74 8.17
C LEU A 1131 -41.03 10.81 7.12
N SER A 1132 -40.05 11.18 6.27
CA SER A 1132 -40.26 12.18 5.22
C SER A 1132 -41.35 11.74 4.25
N ARG A 1133 -42.06 12.75 3.73
CA ARG A 1133 -43.31 12.79 2.93
C ARG A 1133 -43.66 11.70 1.91
N HIS A 1134 -42.82 10.71 1.68
CA HIS A 1134 -42.98 9.74 0.60
C HIS A 1134 -43.10 8.29 1.08
N GLU A 1135 -42.84 8.00 2.36
CA GLU A 1135 -42.71 6.61 2.82
C GLU A 1135 -43.85 6.10 3.73
N GLY A 1136 -44.66 6.99 4.32
CA GLY A 1136 -45.82 6.62 5.13
C GLY A 1136 -45.44 6.01 6.49
N PHE A 1137 -46.42 5.85 7.37
CA PHE A 1137 -46.23 5.23 8.68
C PHE A 1137 -46.03 3.72 8.51
N PRO A 1138 -44.82 3.17 8.75
CA PRO A 1138 -44.55 1.75 8.53
C PRO A 1138 -45.35 0.89 9.50
N LEU A 1139 -45.71 -0.33 9.10
CA LEU A 1139 -46.43 -1.29 9.92
C LEU A 1139 -45.71 -1.58 11.23
N HIS A 1140 -44.38 -1.62 11.20
CA HIS A 1140 -43.56 -1.75 12.40
C HIS A 1140 -43.83 -0.63 13.40
N PHE A 1141 -43.91 0.63 12.96
CA PHE A 1141 -44.25 1.77 13.83
C PHE A 1141 -45.68 1.67 14.37
N LEU A 1142 -46.65 1.42 13.48
CA LEU A 1142 -48.07 1.38 13.86
C LEU A 1142 -48.34 0.28 14.87
N HIS A 1143 -47.77 -0.91 14.64
CA HIS A 1143 -47.89 -2.04 15.54
C HIS A 1143 -47.15 -1.83 16.86
N HIS A 1144 -45.94 -1.29 16.81
CA HIS A 1144 -45.18 -0.97 18.02
C HIS A 1144 -45.91 0.06 18.91
N THR A 1145 -46.48 1.10 18.30
CA THR A 1145 -47.25 2.15 19.01
C THR A 1145 -48.55 1.60 19.57
N ALA A 1146 -49.21 0.69 18.85
CA ALA A 1146 -50.42 0.02 19.32
C ALA A 1146 -50.14 -0.84 20.57
N LEU A 1147 -49.05 -1.62 20.56
CA LEU A 1147 -48.63 -2.44 21.70
C LEU A 1147 -48.26 -1.59 22.93
N LEU A 1148 -47.47 -0.52 22.75
CA LEU A 1148 -47.07 0.37 23.85
C LEU A 1148 -48.24 1.09 24.53
N ARG A 1149 -49.34 1.33 23.79
CA ARG A 1149 -50.53 2.03 24.27
C ARG A 1149 -51.68 1.09 24.60
N ASP A 1150 -51.43 -0.22 24.58
CA ASP A 1150 -52.44 -1.27 24.78
C ASP A 1150 -53.72 -1.02 23.96
N THR A 1151 -53.54 -0.76 22.65
CA THR A 1151 -54.61 -0.39 21.73
C THR A 1151 -54.45 -1.12 20.39
N THR A 1152 -55.38 -0.88 19.45
CA THR A 1152 -55.34 -1.51 18.12
C THR A 1152 -54.65 -0.62 17.08
N ILE A 1153 -54.06 -1.25 16.05
CA ILE A 1153 -53.47 -0.51 14.92
C ILE A 1153 -54.51 0.39 14.26
N ARG A 1154 -55.77 -0.05 14.14
CA ARG A 1154 -56.87 0.75 13.58
C ARG A 1154 -57.11 2.03 14.38
N ARG A 1155 -57.04 1.96 15.71
CA ARG A 1155 -57.21 3.13 16.59
C ARG A 1155 -56.08 4.13 16.42
N VAL A 1156 -54.83 3.66 16.37
CA VAL A 1156 -53.65 4.52 16.12
C VAL A 1156 -53.74 5.20 14.75
N VAL A 1157 -54.17 4.48 13.72
CA VAL A 1157 -54.36 5.05 12.37
C VAL A 1157 -55.47 6.09 12.34
N ALA A 1158 -56.59 5.85 13.02
CA ALA A 1158 -57.68 6.82 13.14
C ALA A 1158 -57.20 8.11 13.82
N GLU A 1159 -56.47 7.98 14.93
CA GLU A 1159 -55.91 9.12 15.67
C GLU A 1159 -54.88 9.91 14.85
N LEU A 1160 -54.02 9.24 14.08
CA LEU A 1160 -53.08 9.91 13.18
C LEU A 1160 -53.80 10.65 12.05
N ARG A 1161 -54.83 10.03 11.44
CA ARG A 1161 -55.66 10.69 10.41
C ARG A 1161 -56.41 11.89 10.98
N ASP A 1162 -56.89 11.80 12.21
CA ASP A 1162 -57.52 12.91 12.91
C ASP A 1162 -56.56 14.09 13.12
N LEU A 1163 -55.26 13.83 13.32
CA LEU A 1163 -54.22 14.86 13.38
C LEU A 1163 -53.79 15.40 12.00
N GLY A 1164 -54.45 14.95 10.92
CA GLY A 1164 -54.17 15.38 9.55
C GLY A 1164 -53.01 14.64 8.89
N PHE A 1165 -52.54 13.52 9.45
CA PHE A 1165 -51.56 12.67 8.78
C PHE A 1165 -52.21 11.83 7.67
N THR A 1166 -51.53 11.72 6.53
CA THR A 1166 -51.93 10.82 5.44
C THR A 1166 -51.41 9.41 5.71
N VAL A 1167 -52.23 8.56 6.33
CA VAL A 1167 -51.89 7.17 6.62
C VAL A 1167 -52.61 6.21 5.66
N PRO A 1168 -51.91 5.39 4.86
CA PRO A 1168 -52.51 4.34 4.03
C PRO A 1168 -53.37 3.36 4.84
N ASP A 1169 -54.27 2.61 4.21
CA ASP A 1169 -54.98 1.54 4.91
C ASP A 1169 -53.97 0.50 5.42
N PRO A 1170 -53.90 0.24 6.73
CA PRO A 1170 -53.00 -0.75 7.29
C PRO A 1170 -53.24 -2.16 6.74
N ALA A 1171 -54.48 -2.50 6.34
CA ALA A 1171 -54.78 -3.79 5.70
C ALA A 1171 -54.15 -3.89 4.31
N ASP A 1172 -54.23 -2.85 3.48
CA ASP A 1172 -53.61 -2.83 2.16
C ASP A 1172 -52.09 -2.78 2.24
N THR A 1173 -51.57 -2.06 3.23
CA THR A 1173 -50.12 -2.02 3.51
C THR A 1173 -49.61 -3.40 3.91
N LEU A 1174 -50.37 -4.13 4.73
CA LEU A 1174 -50.06 -5.50 5.14
C LEU A 1174 -50.16 -6.49 3.98
N ARG A 1175 -51.17 -6.40 3.11
CA ARG A 1175 -51.25 -7.22 1.89
C ARG A 1175 -50.07 -6.95 0.93
N ALA A 1176 -49.71 -5.68 0.74
CA ALA A 1176 -48.57 -5.30 -0.08
C ALA A 1176 -47.24 -5.77 0.53
N ALA A 1177 -47.12 -5.77 1.86
CA ALA A 1177 -45.98 -6.32 2.56
C ALA A 1177 -45.91 -7.85 2.41
N LEU A 1178 -47.03 -8.55 2.61
CA LEU A 1178 -47.16 -10.00 2.44
C LEU A 1178 -46.78 -10.49 1.04
N ALA A 1179 -47.03 -9.69 0.00
CA ALA A 1179 -46.63 -10.00 -1.37
C ALA A 1179 -45.10 -9.93 -1.59
N ARG A 1180 -44.38 -9.26 -0.70
CA ARG A 1180 -42.92 -9.05 -0.75
C ARG A 1180 -42.17 -9.79 0.37
N VAL A 1181 -42.87 -10.57 1.20
CA VAL A 1181 -42.23 -11.37 2.26
C VAL A 1181 -41.31 -12.40 1.59
N PRO A 1182 -40.03 -12.49 2.01
CA PRO A 1182 -39.11 -13.50 1.49
C PRO A 1182 -39.65 -14.93 1.67
N SER A 1183 -39.90 -15.62 0.57
CA SER A 1183 -40.34 -17.02 0.54
C SER A 1183 -39.18 -17.99 0.33
N ALA A 1184 -39.29 -19.20 0.90
CA ALA A 1184 -38.26 -20.24 0.82
C ALA A 1184 -38.16 -20.88 -0.57
#